data_AF-A0A1A8B644-F1
#
_entry.id   AF-A0A1A8B644-F1
#
_cell.length_a   1.000
_cell.length_b   1.000
_cell.length_c   1.000
_cell.angle_alpha   90.00
_cell.angle_beta   90.00
_cell.angle_gamma   90.00
#
_symmetry.space_group_name_H-M   'P 1'
#
loop_
_entity.id
_entity.type
_entity.pdbx_description
1 polymer ?
#
loop_
_entity_poly.entity_id
_entity_poly.type
_entity_poly.pdbx_seq_one_letter_code
_entity_poly.pdbx_strand_id
1 'polypeptide(L)'
;MLVNKIKSQSQKAQEPKEKKQSAPSNLKELISQTMVSWAQECHIQDPKLVRKMFSLLRRQYDSIGELLRAMRKTYTISAASVQDTIHLLASLGQIRSLLSVRMGKEEEKLMIDGLGDIMNNKVFYQHPNLMRILGMHETVMELLCEGHNNDFQNFLRTQTGNTTTVNIIISTVDYLLRLQESISDFYWYYSGKDVIDEAGQRNFSKALAVAKQVFNSLTEYIQGPCIGNQQSLAHSRLWDAVVGFLHVFANMQMKLSQDSSQIELLKELLDLQKDMIVMMLSLLEGNVVNGTIGKQMVDTLVESSSNVEMILKFFDMFLKLKDLTTSDSFKEYDSESKGVISKKDFQKSMENQKQYSQSEIEFLLCCAEADENDLFSYKQFVERFHEPAKDIGFNVAVLLMNLSEHMPHDARLSTFLDLAESVLSYFEPFLGRIEIMGGAKRIERVYFDISESSRTQWEKPQVKESKRQFIFDVVNEGGESEKMELFVNFCEDTIFEMQLASQISEPDPVEHQDEDEDESQSVAENQEEESIMMESSSAFTIACISMRKSLCNFRQMLTLKSMRRQFRRFRKMSVKEMVQGFFSFFWMIITGLFHFIHSLVWGFFHILWTTLFGGGLVEGAKNMKVTDILGNMPDPTQFGIHGDVLETEKMEASETLALEEMGQMAQGDGAEADLMAELLNIQPKREGKHGTEPGLGDVSEVVVGDAPSIASAVKQKKAQIAAKKRAANGDYKSDSEKGDSEDGEKRDPDKSKDESPPEPLVEEKKAPKKRLGLRKEPPEAFMASFLAGLEIYQTKMLNYLARNFYNLRFLALFVAFAINFILLFYKVTGDYSEEEDPWSRRGRPGEEEDEGALEYFVLQESTGYMAPTLCCLAVLHTIISFLCVVGYYYLKVPLVVFKREKEIARKLEFAGLYITEQPSDDDIKGQWDRLVINTPSFPNNYWDKFVKRKVIKKYGDLYGAERIAELLGLDKSALDFNPTEETVAKEASLVSWLSSIDTKYHIWKMGVVFTDNSFLYLVWYTTMSILGHYNNFFFAAHLLDIAMGFKTLRTILSSVTHNGKQLVLTVGLLAVVVYLYTVVAFNFFRKFYNKSVDDDEPDMKCDDMMTCYLFHMYVGVRAGGGIGDEIEDPAGDPYELYRILFDITFFFFVIVILLAIIQGLIIDAFGELRDQQEQVKEDMETKCFICGIGNDYFDTTPHGFETHTLQEHNLANYLFFLMYLINKDETEHTGQESYVWKMYQERCWDFFPAGDCFRKQYEDQLG
;
A
#
# COMPACT_ATOMS: atom_id res chain seq x y z
N MET A 1 49.90 -71.59 -72.77
CA MET A 1 49.09 -72.39 -71.84
C MET A 1 48.54 -71.48 -70.74
N LEU A 2 47.31 -71.59 -70.27
CA LEU A 2 46.07 -72.00 -70.96
C LEU A 2 44.84 -71.54 -70.13
N VAL A 3 43.81 -71.01 -70.79
CA VAL A 3 42.36 -71.14 -70.45
C VAL A 3 41.82 -70.64 -69.07
N ASN A 4 41.07 -69.53 -69.18
CA ASN A 4 39.75 -69.22 -68.60
C ASN A 4 39.47 -69.25 -67.07
N LYS A 5 38.87 -68.14 -66.61
CA LYS A 5 37.67 -68.17 -65.74
C LYS A 5 36.70 -67.05 -66.12
N ILE A 6 35.55 -67.39 -66.71
CA ILE A 6 34.47 -66.45 -67.11
C ILE A 6 33.11 -67.03 -66.73
N LYS A 7 32.29 -66.23 -66.05
CA LYS A 7 30.81 -66.27 -65.86
C LYS A 7 30.48 -65.22 -64.78
N SER A 8 29.35 -64.50 -64.73
CA SER A 8 28.21 -64.22 -65.63
C SER A 8 27.25 -63.27 -64.83
N GLN A 9 26.36 -62.42 -65.35
CA GLN A 9 25.90 -62.13 -66.72
C GLN A 9 25.16 -60.77 -66.75
N SER A 10 25.12 -60.10 -67.91
CA SER A 10 23.97 -59.35 -68.47
C SER A 10 23.12 -58.40 -67.59
N GLN A 11 23.12 -57.09 -67.92
CA GLN A 11 21.94 -56.41 -68.52
C GLN A 11 22.24 -55.02 -69.13
N LYS A 12 21.33 -54.56 -70.00
CA LYS A 12 21.15 -53.19 -70.54
C LYS A 12 19.82 -52.65 -69.95
N ALA A 13 19.52 -51.36 -69.82
CA ALA A 13 20.28 -50.10 -69.83
C ALA A 13 19.35 -48.99 -69.31
N GLN A 14 19.87 -47.86 -68.81
CA GLN A 14 19.07 -46.68 -68.46
C GLN A 14 19.90 -45.38 -68.49
N GLU A 15 19.21 -44.23 -68.48
CA GLU A 15 19.76 -42.91 -68.84
C GLU A 15 20.57 -42.22 -67.72
N PRO A 16 21.58 -41.39 -68.06
CA PRO A 16 22.28 -40.55 -67.09
C PRO A 16 21.49 -39.26 -66.76
N LYS A 17 21.21 -39.04 -65.48
CA LYS A 17 20.55 -37.82 -64.98
C LYS A 17 21.50 -36.63 -64.95
N GLU A 18 21.00 -35.44 -65.29
CA GLU A 18 21.66 -34.17 -64.95
C GLU A 18 21.67 -33.93 -63.44
N LYS A 19 22.72 -33.26 -62.93
CA LYS A 19 22.82 -32.85 -61.53
C LYS A 19 22.51 -31.36 -61.40
N LYS A 20 21.42 -31.01 -60.71
CA LYS A 20 21.24 -29.65 -60.17
C LYS A 20 22.30 -29.38 -59.11
N GLN A 21 22.89 -28.18 -59.12
CA GLN A 21 23.78 -27.69 -58.07
C GLN A 21 22.95 -27.03 -56.95
N SER A 22 23.48 -27.04 -55.73
CA SER A 22 22.88 -26.39 -54.55
C SER A 22 23.21 -24.89 -54.53
N ALA A 23 22.31 -24.08 -53.96
CA ALA A 23 22.59 -22.68 -53.69
C ALA A 23 23.74 -22.52 -52.66
N PRO A 24 24.61 -21.50 -52.79
CA PRO A 24 25.72 -21.27 -51.86
C PRO A 24 25.23 -20.87 -50.46
N SER A 25 25.86 -21.41 -49.42
CA SER A 25 25.45 -21.24 -48.02
C SER A 25 25.89 -19.92 -47.39
N ASN A 26 26.93 -19.28 -47.95
CA ASN A 26 27.56 -18.11 -47.35
C ASN A 26 28.25 -17.21 -48.41
N LEU A 27 28.56 -15.97 -48.03
CA LEU A 27 29.15 -14.96 -48.92
C LEU A 27 30.55 -15.34 -49.45
N LYS A 28 31.33 -16.16 -48.73
CA LYS A 28 32.62 -16.68 -49.22
C LYS A 28 32.41 -17.71 -50.33
N GLU A 29 31.45 -18.63 -50.15
CA GLU A 29 31.04 -19.57 -51.19
C GLU A 29 30.47 -18.86 -52.42
N LEU A 30 29.53 -17.93 -52.24
CA LEU A 30 28.91 -17.18 -53.35
C LEU A 30 29.96 -16.47 -54.20
N ILE A 31 30.82 -15.65 -53.58
CA ILE A 31 31.88 -14.92 -54.30
C ILE A 31 32.86 -15.88 -54.99
N SER A 32 33.19 -17.02 -54.36
CA SER A 32 34.09 -18.02 -54.96
C SER A 32 33.45 -18.73 -56.16
N GLN A 33 32.17 -19.12 -56.06
CA GLN A 33 31.43 -19.77 -57.14
C GLN A 33 31.21 -18.82 -58.32
N THR A 34 30.80 -17.57 -58.07
CA THR A 34 30.69 -16.52 -59.10
C THR A 34 32.05 -16.27 -59.77
N MET A 35 33.15 -16.21 -59.01
CA MET A 35 34.49 -16.08 -59.58
C MET A 35 34.92 -17.28 -60.44
N VAL A 36 34.45 -18.48 -60.14
CA VAL A 36 34.70 -19.67 -60.97
C VAL A 36 33.86 -19.67 -62.25
N SER A 37 32.58 -19.25 -62.23
CA SER A 37 31.79 -19.10 -63.48
C SER A 37 32.38 -18.02 -64.38
N TRP A 38 32.70 -16.85 -63.81
CA TRP A 38 33.35 -15.75 -64.52
C TRP A 38 34.73 -16.10 -65.08
N ALA A 39 35.45 -17.07 -64.50
CA ALA A 39 36.69 -17.61 -65.05
C ALA A 39 36.49 -18.67 -66.16
N GLN A 40 35.27 -19.17 -66.33
CA GLN A 40 34.88 -20.15 -67.38
C GLN A 40 34.16 -19.49 -68.56
N GLU A 41 33.65 -18.27 -68.40
CA GLU A 41 32.97 -17.49 -69.44
C GLU A 41 33.95 -16.74 -70.36
N CYS A 42 33.83 -16.92 -71.68
CA CYS A 42 34.77 -16.42 -72.70
C CYS A 42 34.75 -14.90 -72.95
N HIS A 43 34.20 -14.09 -72.03
CA HIS A 43 33.74 -12.72 -72.31
C HIS A 43 34.49 -11.62 -71.55
N ILE A 44 35.23 -11.94 -70.49
CA ILE A 44 35.82 -10.94 -69.59
C ILE A 44 37.16 -10.42 -70.15
N GLN A 45 37.08 -9.37 -70.99
CA GLN A 45 38.25 -8.76 -71.64
C GLN A 45 38.76 -7.45 -71.01
N ASP A 46 38.08 -6.86 -70.01
CA ASP A 46 38.58 -5.64 -69.33
C ASP A 46 39.61 -5.96 -68.22
N PRO A 47 40.89 -5.53 -68.37
CA PRO A 47 41.89 -5.74 -67.33
C PRO A 47 41.65 -4.97 -66.04
N LYS A 48 40.84 -3.89 -66.04
CA LYS A 48 40.49 -3.16 -64.82
C LYS A 48 39.47 -3.94 -63.99
N LEU A 49 38.41 -4.45 -64.61
CA LEU A 49 37.43 -5.34 -63.98
C LEU A 49 38.10 -6.58 -63.38
N VAL A 50 38.96 -7.27 -64.15
CA VAL A 50 39.73 -8.43 -63.65
C VAL A 50 40.61 -8.06 -62.44
N ARG A 51 41.31 -6.92 -62.47
CA ARG A 51 42.08 -6.44 -61.30
C ARG A 51 41.21 -6.12 -60.09
N LYS A 52 40.00 -5.58 -60.30
CA LYS A 52 39.04 -5.32 -59.20
C LYS A 52 38.46 -6.62 -58.62
N MET A 53 38.15 -7.61 -59.46
CA MET A 53 37.72 -8.95 -59.04
C MET A 53 38.81 -9.64 -58.19
N PHE A 54 40.05 -9.73 -58.69
CA PHE A 54 41.16 -10.30 -57.92
C PHE A 54 41.53 -9.46 -56.68
N SER A 55 41.32 -8.14 -56.70
CA SER A 55 41.45 -7.31 -55.50
C SER A 55 40.39 -7.63 -54.45
N LEU A 56 39.15 -7.93 -54.85
CA LEU A 56 38.06 -8.31 -53.95
C LEU A 56 38.34 -9.70 -53.34
N LEU A 57 38.73 -10.67 -54.18
CA LEU A 57 39.10 -12.02 -53.76
C LEU A 57 40.31 -11.99 -52.81
N ARG A 58 41.35 -11.21 -53.13
CA ARG A 58 42.49 -10.99 -52.23
C ARG A 58 42.03 -10.42 -50.90
N ARG A 59 41.14 -9.41 -50.89
CA ARG A 59 40.65 -8.76 -49.66
C ARG A 59 39.82 -9.69 -48.77
N GLN A 60 39.10 -10.63 -49.38
CA GLN A 60 38.36 -11.68 -48.67
C GLN A 60 39.29 -12.64 -47.91
N TYR A 61 40.45 -13.00 -48.50
CA TYR A 61 41.46 -13.85 -47.87
C TYR A 61 42.44 -13.09 -46.95
N ASP A 62 42.80 -11.85 -47.30
CA ASP A 62 43.69 -10.94 -46.56
C ASP A 62 42.93 -10.11 -45.49
N SER A 63 41.74 -10.58 -45.08
CA SER A 63 40.83 -9.88 -44.16
C SER A 63 41.44 -9.73 -42.76
N ILE A 64 42.05 -10.78 -42.22
CA ILE A 64 42.85 -10.74 -40.99
C ILE A 64 44.08 -9.82 -41.16
N GLY A 65 44.67 -9.79 -42.36
CA GLY A 65 45.84 -8.97 -42.67
C GLY A 65 45.55 -7.48 -42.79
N GLU A 66 44.37 -7.09 -43.30
CA GLU A 66 43.87 -5.70 -43.24
C GLU A 66 43.55 -5.30 -41.79
N LEU A 67 42.89 -6.16 -41.01
CA LEU A 67 42.64 -5.93 -39.57
C LEU A 67 43.94 -5.70 -38.80
N LEU A 68 44.94 -6.56 -38.95
CA LEU A 68 46.26 -6.38 -38.34
C LEU A 68 46.96 -5.07 -38.78
N ARG A 69 46.77 -4.63 -40.02
CA ARG A 69 47.33 -3.35 -40.51
C ARG A 69 46.53 -2.13 -40.07
N ALA A 70 45.24 -2.28 -39.75
CA ALA A 70 44.42 -1.24 -39.14
C ALA A 70 44.78 -1.10 -37.64
N MET A 71 44.83 -2.20 -36.89
CA MET A 71 45.25 -2.22 -35.48
C MET A 71 46.66 -1.62 -35.28
N ARG A 72 47.62 -1.96 -36.15
CA ARG A 72 48.97 -1.36 -36.18
C ARG A 72 49.01 0.10 -36.64
N LYS A 73 47.86 0.75 -36.85
CA LYS A 73 47.75 2.17 -37.21
C LYS A 73 46.85 2.97 -36.27
N THR A 74 45.98 2.32 -35.48
CA THR A 74 45.09 3.01 -34.54
C THR A 74 45.74 3.34 -33.20
N TYR A 75 46.86 2.70 -32.82
CA TYR A 75 47.43 2.77 -31.46
C TYR A 75 48.95 2.96 -31.38
N THR A 76 49.59 3.51 -32.42
CA THR A 76 51.04 3.79 -32.42
C THR A 76 51.36 5.08 -33.15
N ILE A 77 51.76 6.12 -32.43
CA ILE A 77 52.09 7.46 -32.97
C ILE A 77 53.60 7.57 -33.29
N SER A 78 54.45 6.78 -32.64
CA SER A 78 55.90 6.74 -32.87
C SER A 78 56.45 5.31 -32.90
N ALA A 79 57.67 5.14 -33.43
CA ALA A 79 58.37 3.86 -33.40
C ALA A 79 58.68 3.36 -31.96
N ALA A 80 58.75 4.27 -30.98
CA ALA A 80 58.92 3.91 -29.56
C ALA A 80 57.63 3.33 -28.97
N SER A 81 56.47 3.96 -29.26
CA SER A 81 55.16 3.53 -28.73
C SER A 81 54.74 2.10 -29.12
N VAL A 82 55.37 1.50 -30.12
CA VAL A 82 55.00 0.15 -30.62
C VAL A 82 55.20 -0.92 -29.55
N GLN A 83 56.27 -0.86 -28.76
CA GLN A 83 56.58 -1.89 -27.76
C GLN A 83 55.65 -1.78 -26.55
N ASP A 84 55.40 -0.55 -26.09
CA ASP A 84 54.51 -0.24 -24.98
C ASP A 84 53.06 -0.68 -25.30
N THR A 85 52.54 -0.36 -26.48
CA THR A 85 51.20 -0.82 -26.93
C THR A 85 51.10 -2.35 -27.00
N ILE A 86 52.19 -3.06 -27.26
CA ILE A 86 52.21 -4.54 -27.28
C ILE A 86 52.17 -5.13 -25.87
N HIS A 87 52.93 -4.58 -24.91
CA HIS A 87 52.83 -5.00 -23.49
C HIS A 87 51.42 -4.76 -22.96
N LEU A 88 50.87 -3.56 -23.16
CA LEU A 88 49.51 -3.21 -22.74
C LEU A 88 48.47 -4.22 -23.25
N LEU A 89 48.52 -4.59 -24.54
CA LEU A 89 47.58 -5.54 -25.13
C LEU A 89 47.74 -6.98 -24.58
N ALA A 90 48.96 -7.37 -24.18
CA ALA A 90 49.22 -8.66 -23.55
C ALA A 90 48.63 -8.72 -22.14
N SER A 91 48.91 -7.71 -21.31
CA SER A 91 48.41 -7.63 -19.93
C SER A 91 46.87 -7.53 -19.87
N LEU A 92 46.26 -6.77 -20.80
CA LEU A 92 44.81 -6.74 -20.98
C LEU A 92 44.22 -8.12 -21.35
N GLY A 93 44.91 -8.87 -22.21
CA GLY A 93 44.52 -10.23 -22.57
C GLY A 93 44.61 -11.20 -21.38
N GLN A 94 45.66 -11.07 -20.56
CA GLN A 94 45.88 -11.84 -19.35
C GLN A 94 44.78 -11.56 -18.31
N ILE A 95 44.57 -10.30 -17.94
CA ILE A 95 43.52 -9.87 -16.99
C ILE A 95 42.14 -10.36 -17.44
N ARG A 96 41.78 -10.17 -18.72
CA ARG A 96 40.51 -10.67 -19.27
C ARG A 96 40.35 -12.18 -19.15
N SER A 97 41.43 -12.96 -19.24
CA SER A 97 41.36 -14.41 -19.06
C SER A 97 41.18 -14.83 -17.59
N LEU A 98 41.70 -14.04 -16.65
CA LEU A 98 41.59 -14.29 -15.21
C LEU A 98 40.20 -13.93 -14.66
N LEU A 99 39.57 -12.86 -15.16
CA LEU A 99 38.19 -12.47 -14.86
C LEU A 99 37.13 -13.54 -15.21
N SER A 100 37.50 -14.60 -15.94
CA SER A 100 36.61 -15.71 -16.30
C SER A 100 36.65 -16.88 -15.31
N VAL A 101 37.42 -16.78 -14.23
CA VAL A 101 37.76 -17.90 -13.33
C VAL A 101 37.67 -17.46 -11.86
N ARG A 102 37.22 -18.36 -10.98
CA ARG A 102 37.21 -18.13 -9.53
C ARG A 102 38.67 -18.08 -9.03
N MET A 103 39.15 -16.90 -8.64
CA MET A 103 40.57 -16.67 -8.42
C MET A 103 41.15 -17.48 -7.25
N GLY A 104 42.29 -18.12 -7.49
CA GLY A 104 43.19 -18.64 -6.46
C GLY A 104 44.45 -17.79 -6.36
N LYS A 105 45.39 -18.20 -5.50
CA LYS A 105 46.60 -17.43 -5.17
C LYS A 105 47.64 -17.32 -6.30
N GLU A 106 47.50 -18.13 -7.34
CA GLU A 106 48.36 -18.03 -8.53
C GLU A 106 47.72 -17.12 -9.59
N GLU A 107 46.40 -17.20 -9.75
CA GLU A 107 45.59 -16.30 -10.59
C GLU A 107 45.64 -14.85 -10.08
N GLU A 108 45.49 -14.66 -8.76
CA GLU A 108 45.65 -13.39 -8.04
C GLU A 108 47.01 -12.75 -8.37
N LYS A 109 48.10 -13.52 -8.30
CA LYS A 109 49.45 -13.05 -8.61
C LYS A 109 49.60 -12.66 -10.08
N LEU A 110 49.03 -13.44 -11.00
CA LEU A 110 49.02 -13.11 -12.43
C LEU A 110 48.14 -11.89 -12.75
N MET A 111 47.16 -11.57 -11.91
CA MET A 111 46.38 -10.33 -12.00
C MET A 111 47.24 -9.13 -11.56
N ILE A 112 47.96 -9.26 -10.44
CA ILE A 112 48.86 -8.23 -9.89
C ILE A 112 49.98 -7.87 -10.88
N ASP A 113 50.69 -8.88 -11.40
CA ASP A 113 51.76 -8.68 -12.40
C ASP A 113 51.18 -8.03 -13.68
N GLY A 114 49.96 -8.42 -14.08
CA GLY A 114 49.26 -7.84 -15.22
C GLY A 114 48.89 -6.36 -15.02
N LEU A 115 48.35 -6.00 -13.86
CA LEU A 115 47.98 -4.61 -13.53
C LEU A 115 49.23 -3.71 -13.43
N GLY A 116 50.32 -4.23 -12.85
CA GLY A 116 51.60 -3.53 -12.76
C GLY A 116 52.19 -3.15 -14.14
N ASP A 117 52.12 -4.06 -15.12
CA ASP A 117 52.58 -3.80 -16.49
C ASP A 117 51.71 -2.75 -17.23
N ILE A 118 50.46 -2.58 -16.83
CA ILE A 118 49.54 -1.56 -17.38
C ILE A 118 49.81 -0.19 -16.77
N MET A 119 49.94 -0.10 -15.44
CA MET A 119 50.24 1.17 -14.75
C MET A 119 51.60 1.77 -15.17
N ASN A 120 52.59 0.93 -15.49
CA ASN A 120 53.90 1.40 -15.94
C ASN A 120 53.97 1.78 -17.43
N ASN A 121 52.83 1.77 -18.14
CA ASN A 121 52.79 1.88 -19.60
C ASN A 121 52.69 3.33 -20.11
N LYS A 122 53.68 3.77 -20.90
CA LYS A 122 53.81 5.17 -21.33
C LYS A 122 52.82 5.61 -22.42
N VAL A 123 52.17 4.67 -23.10
CA VAL A 123 51.19 4.96 -24.16
C VAL A 123 49.76 4.99 -23.61
N PHE A 124 49.50 4.26 -22.52
CA PHE A 124 48.21 4.19 -21.82
C PHE A 124 47.59 5.56 -21.58
N TYR A 125 48.38 6.51 -21.09
CA TYR A 125 47.96 7.87 -20.73
C TYR A 125 47.72 8.82 -21.93
N GLN A 126 47.81 8.38 -23.19
CA GLN A 126 47.85 9.26 -24.37
C GLN A 126 46.65 9.18 -25.33
N HIS A 127 45.60 8.39 -25.05
CA HIS A 127 44.53 8.16 -26.04
C HIS A 127 43.13 7.96 -25.44
N PRO A 128 42.04 8.56 -26.00
CA PRO A 128 40.69 8.43 -25.44
C PRO A 128 40.16 6.99 -25.33
N ASN A 129 40.45 6.12 -26.31
CA ASN A 129 40.07 4.70 -26.20
C ASN A 129 40.85 3.95 -25.10
N LEU A 130 41.98 4.48 -24.62
CA LEU A 130 42.72 3.92 -23.49
C LEU A 130 42.13 4.42 -22.17
N MET A 131 41.55 5.63 -22.10
CA MET A 131 40.70 6.03 -20.96
C MET A 131 39.49 5.11 -20.80
N ARG A 132 38.87 4.63 -21.88
CA ARG A 132 37.81 3.59 -21.80
C ARG A 132 38.30 2.27 -21.22
N ILE A 133 39.56 1.92 -21.47
CA ILE A 133 40.18 0.72 -20.89
C ILE A 133 40.60 0.98 -19.43
N LEU A 134 40.98 2.20 -19.08
CA LEU A 134 41.24 2.65 -17.71
C LEU A 134 39.94 2.62 -16.89
N GLY A 135 38.81 3.07 -17.44
CA GLY A 135 37.49 2.86 -16.84
C GLY A 135 37.18 1.38 -16.59
N MET A 136 37.43 0.50 -17.58
CA MET A 136 37.33 -0.96 -17.37
C MET A 136 38.33 -1.52 -16.33
N HIS A 137 39.38 -0.78 -15.95
CA HIS A 137 40.27 -1.17 -14.86
C HIS A 137 39.79 -0.67 -13.51
N GLU A 138 39.35 0.58 -13.40
CA GLU A 138 38.77 1.10 -12.15
C GLU A 138 37.50 0.29 -11.81
N THR A 139 36.60 0.01 -12.77
CA THR A 139 35.45 -0.90 -12.53
C THR A 139 35.89 -2.32 -12.12
N VAL A 140 37.06 -2.81 -12.57
CA VAL A 140 37.59 -4.10 -12.09
C VAL A 140 38.20 -4.00 -10.69
N MET A 141 38.72 -2.84 -10.28
CA MET A 141 39.22 -2.62 -8.91
C MET A 141 38.08 -2.37 -7.91
N GLU A 142 37.05 -1.64 -8.35
CA GLU A 142 35.74 -1.44 -7.71
C GLU A 142 35.11 -2.81 -7.38
N LEU A 143 34.83 -3.65 -8.39
CA LEU A 143 34.29 -5.02 -8.24
C LEU A 143 35.20 -6.01 -7.46
N LEU A 144 36.41 -5.61 -7.06
CA LEU A 144 37.29 -6.40 -6.17
C LEU A 144 37.28 -5.90 -4.72
N CYS A 145 36.82 -4.67 -4.49
CA CYS A 145 36.62 -4.07 -3.17
C CYS A 145 35.17 -4.15 -2.70
N GLU A 146 34.22 -4.16 -3.66
CA GLU A 146 32.77 -4.30 -3.49
C GLU A 146 32.40 -5.38 -2.45
N GLY A 147 31.40 -5.07 -1.62
CA GLY A 147 31.03 -5.92 -0.49
C GLY A 147 31.99 -5.79 0.70
N HIS A 148 32.68 -4.65 0.82
CA HIS A 148 33.49 -4.25 1.98
C HIS A 148 34.67 -5.19 2.25
N ASN A 149 35.38 -5.56 1.18
CA ASN A 149 36.48 -6.52 1.19
C ASN A 149 37.77 -5.92 1.77
N ASN A 150 37.78 -5.75 3.11
CA ASN A 150 38.83 -5.08 3.87
C ASN A 150 40.24 -5.65 3.62
N ASP A 151 40.38 -6.97 3.44
CA ASP A 151 41.67 -7.61 3.09
C ASP A 151 42.20 -7.12 1.74
N PHE A 152 41.34 -7.03 0.71
CA PHE A 152 41.75 -6.57 -0.62
C PHE A 152 41.93 -5.05 -0.70
N GLN A 153 41.06 -4.28 -0.03
CA GLN A 153 41.21 -2.83 0.16
C GLN A 153 42.56 -2.47 0.79
N ASN A 154 43.02 -3.23 1.82
CA ASN A 154 44.36 -3.06 2.38
C ASN A 154 45.46 -3.49 1.40
N PHE A 155 45.24 -4.55 0.61
CA PHE A 155 46.21 -5.04 -0.35
C PHE A 155 46.48 -4.04 -1.50
N LEU A 156 45.48 -3.31 -1.98
CA LEU A 156 45.67 -2.23 -2.97
C LEU A 156 46.54 -1.08 -2.44
N ARG A 157 46.52 -0.82 -1.12
CA ARG A 157 47.39 0.15 -0.44
C ARG A 157 48.79 -0.40 -0.19
N THR A 158 48.93 -1.67 0.19
CA THR A 158 50.21 -2.25 0.66
C THR A 158 50.29 -3.76 0.46
N GLN A 159 51.06 -4.21 -0.54
CA GLN A 159 51.23 -5.62 -0.89
C GLN A 159 52.25 -6.33 0.01
N THR A 160 51.85 -6.65 1.24
CA THR A 160 52.72 -7.27 2.26
C THR A 160 53.24 -8.66 1.81
N GLY A 161 54.55 -8.76 1.60
CA GLY A 161 55.22 -9.97 1.09
C GLY A 161 55.96 -9.76 -0.23
N ASN A 162 55.64 -8.69 -0.97
CA ASN A 162 56.43 -8.27 -2.13
C ASN A 162 57.65 -7.43 -1.72
N THR A 163 58.70 -7.42 -2.56
CA THR A 163 59.92 -6.60 -2.33
C THR A 163 59.71 -5.10 -2.58
N THR A 164 58.61 -4.75 -3.23
CA THR A 164 58.23 -3.39 -3.63
C THR A 164 56.72 -3.27 -3.53
N THR A 165 56.24 -2.23 -2.87
CA THR A 165 54.81 -1.92 -2.72
C THR A 165 54.43 -0.74 -3.59
N VAL A 166 53.28 -0.82 -4.27
CA VAL A 166 52.68 0.27 -5.05
C VAL A 166 51.36 0.65 -4.38
N ASN A 167 51.23 1.90 -3.93
CA ASN A 167 49.96 2.39 -3.41
C ASN A 167 49.08 2.82 -4.59
N ILE A 168 48.13 1.97 -4.95
CA ILE A 168 47.25 2.19 -6.10
C ILE A 168 46.29 3.35 -5.82
N ILE A 169 45.79 3.45 -4.58
CA ILE A 169 44.83 4.48 -4.14
C ILE A 169 45.40 5.90 -4.35
N ILE A 170 46.65 6.15 -3.94
CA ILE A 170 47.32 7.45 -4.21
C ILE A 170 47.49 7.68 -5.73
N SER A 171 47.74 6.62 -6.50
CA SER A 171 47.87 6.72 -7.96
C SER A 171 46.56 7.09 -8.65
N THR A 172 45.41 6.66 -8.09
CA THR A 172 44.06 7.05 -8.52
C THR A 172 43.75 8.50 -8.14
N VAL A 173 44.14 8.98 -6.96
CA VAL A 173 44.04 10.42 -6.59
C VAL A 173 44.90 11.29 -7.52
N ASP A 174 46.14 10.88 -7.79
CA ASP A 174 47.00 11.58 -8.75
C ASP A 174 46.41 11.58 -10.17
N TYR A 175 45.52 10.64 -10.52
CA TYR A 175 44.76 10.66 -11.78
C TYR A 175 43.56 11.62 -11.72
N LEU A 176 42.78 11.58 -10.64
CA LEU A 176 41.65 12.48 -10.38
C LEU A 176 42.07 13.95 -10.46
N LEU A 177 43.22 14.31 -9.86
CA LEU A 177 43.75 15.68 -9.91
C LEU A 177 44.07 16.13 -11.34
N ARG A 178 44.73 15.30 -12.15
CA ARG A 178 45.02 15.61 -13.56
C ARG A 178 43.76 15.70 -14.42
N LEU A 179 42.70 14.96 -14.07
CA LEU A 179 41.39 15.07 -14.70
C LEU A 179 40.69 16.38 -14.32
N GLN A 180 40.75 16.78 -13.05
CA GLN A 180 40.23 18.05 -12.51
C GLN A 180 40.93 19.27 -13.13
N GLU A 181 42.26 19.26 -13.26
CA GLU A 181 43.03 20.29 -13.97
C GLU A 181 42.50 20.47 -15.41
N SER A 182 42.32 19.37 -16.15
CA SER A 182 41.81 19.36 -17.53
C SER A 182 40.34 19.82 -17.64
N ILE A 183 39.50 19.47 -16.66
CA ILE A 183 38.10 19.93 -16.54
C ILE A 183 38.03 21.43 -16.26
N SER A 184 39.00 21.96 -15.49
CA SER A 184 39.08 23.39 -15.17
C SER A 184 39.57 24.22 -16.36
N ASP A 185 40.56 23.73 -17.12
CA ASP A 185 40.97 24.34 -18.39
C ASP A 185 39.82 24.35 -19.42
N PHE A 186 38.96 23.32 -19.43
CA PHE A 186 37.75 23.31 -20.25
C PHE A 186 36.76 24.39 -19.80
N TYR A 187 36.51 24.55 -18.49
CA TYR A 187 35.72 25.66 -17.96
C TYR A 187 36.28 27.02 -18.42
N TRP A 188 37.59 27.27 -18.24
CA TRP A 188 38.22 28.54 -18.64
C TRP A 188 38.15 28.82 -20.16
N TYR A 189 38.09 27.78 -21.00
CA TYR A 189 37.90 27.94 -22.45
C TYR A 189 36.45 28.27 -22.85
N TYR A 190 35.46 27.93 -22.03
CA TYR A 190 34.04 28.24 -22.26
C TYR A 190 33.49 29.37 -21.37
N SER A 191 34.19 29.81 -20.33
CA SER A 191 33.68 30.78 -19.34
C SER A 191 33.19 32.07 -19.99
N GLY A 192 34.00 32.67 -20.87
CA GLY A 192 33.68 33.88 -21.66
C GLY A 192 32.88 33.66 -22.96
N LYS A 193 32.11 32.57 -23.07
CA LYS A 193 31.13 32.32 -24.14
C LYS A 193 29.79 32.00 -23.51
N ASP A 194 28.67 32.44 -24.07
CA ASP A 194 27.37 32.25 -23.43
C ASP A 194 26.92 30.77 -23.47
N VAL A 195 27.04 30.12 -24.63
CA VAL A 195 26.59 28.74 -24.89
C VAL A 195 27.75 27.78 -25.15
N ILE A 196 27.66 26.55 -24.63
CA ILE A 196 28.58 25.45 -24.96
C ILE A 196 28.06 24.72 -26.22
N ASP A 197 28.90 24.61 -27.25
CA ASP A 197 28.54 23.90 -28.49
C ASP A 197 28.44 22.38 -28.29
N GLU A 198 27.64 21.69 -29.11
CA GLU A 198 27.44 20.24 -29.02
C GLU A 198 28.75 19.41 -28.95
N ALA A 199 29.82 19.82 -29.63
CA ALA A 199 31.09 19.07 -29.57
C ALA A 199 31.81 19.31 -28.23
N GLY A 200 31.66 20.50 -27.64
CA GLY A 200 32.00 20.78 -26.25
C GLY A 200 31.18 19.91 -25.29
N GLN A 201 29.84 20.02 -25.31
CA GLN A 201 28.92 19.28 -24.43
C GLN A 201 29.20 17.77 -24.44
N ARG A 202 29.19 17.16 -25.64
CA ARG A 202 29.44 15.72 -25.84
C ARG A 202 30.83 15.29 -25.37
N ASN A 203 31.81 16.19 -25.24
CA ASN A 203 33.14 15.85 -24.72
C ASN A 203 33.27 16.11 -23.21
N PHE A 204 32.57 17.09 -22.67
CA PHE A 204 32.46 17.33 -21.24
C PHE A 204 31.74 16.16 -20.55
N SER A 205 30.60 15.72 -21.08
CA SER A 205 29.86 14.51 -20.63
C SER A 205 30.77 13.28 -20.47
N LYS A 206 31.64 13.01 -21.45
CA LYS A 206 32.63 11.91 -21.37
C LYS A 206 33.66 12.10 -20.26
N ALA A 207 34.02 13.33 -19.91
CA ALA A 207 34.95 13.62 -18.82
C ALA A 207 34.25 13.53 -17.46
N LEU A 208 33.00 14.01 -17.35
CA LEU A 208 32.15 13.84 -16.17
C LEU A 208 31.95 12.35 -15.85
N ALA A 209 31.58 11.53 -16.84
CA ALA A 209 31.39 10.09 -16.66
C ALA A 209 32.68 9.35 -16.21
N VAL A 210 33.87 9.81 -16.63
CA VAL A 210 35.15 9.26 -16.14
C VAL A 210 35.45 9.73 -14.72
N ALA A 211 35.15 10.99 -14.38
CA ALA A 211 35.29 11.47 -13.01
C ALA A 211 34.32 10.75 -12.04
N LYS A 212 33.09 10.47 -12.49
CA LYS A 212 32.05 9.72 -11.75
C LYS A 212 32.57 8.35 -11.32
N GLN A 213 33.06 7.56 -12.29
CA GLN A 213 33.69 6.26 -12.04
C GLN A 213 34.87 6.33 -11.05
N VAL A 214 35.69 7.39 -11.13
CA VAL A 214 36.85 7.55 -10.23
C VAL A 214 36.40 7.90 -8.80
N PHE A 215 35.35 8.70 -8.61
CA PHE A 215 34.78 8.94 -7.28
C PHE A 215 34.22 7.65 -6.68
N ASN A 216 33.39 6.90 -7.42
CA ASN A 216 32.82 5.63 -6.96
C ASN A 216 33.90 4.62 -6.54
N SER A 217 34.95 4.49 -7.36
CA SER A 217 36.08 3.61 -7.07
C SER A 217 36.86 4.07 -5.83
N LEU A 218 37.01 5.38 -5.59
CA LEU A 218 37.59 5.92 -4.36
C LEU A 218 36.71 5.66 -3.13
N THR A 219 35.38 5.69 -3.27
CA THR A 219 34.42 5.35 -2.21
C THR A 219 34.54 3.86 -1.83
N GLU A 220 34.52 2.95 -2.79
CA GLU A 220 34.70 1.50 -2.55
C GLU A 220 36.09 1.15 -1.97
N TYR A 221 37.11 2.01 -2.14
CA TYR A 221 38.39 1.84 -1.45
C TYR A 221 38.35 2.21 0.05
N ILE A 222 37.31 2.88 0.56
CA ILE A 222 37.20 3.31 1.97
C ILE A 222 35.97 2.80 2.72
N GLN A 223 34.85 2.57 2.04
CA GLN A 223 33.58 2.08 2.58
C GLN A 223 33.78 0.73 3.30
N GLY A 224 33.08 0.51 4.42
CA GLY A 224 33.37 -0.62 5.31
C GLY A 224 34.62 -0.36 6.16
N PRO A 225 34.57 0.66 7.05
CA PRO A 225 35.58 1.70 7.20
C PRO A 225 37.04 1.22 7.21
N CYS A 226 37.69 1.30 6.04
CA CYS A 226 39.11 1.00 5.90
C CYS A 226 39.95 2.20 6.35
N ILE A 227 40.11 2.36 7.67
CA ILE A 227 40.82 3.48 8.32
C ILE A 227 42.20 3.74 7.70
N GLY A 228 42.94 2.68 7.31
CA GLY A 228 44.24 2.82 6.67
C GLY A 228 44.19 3.43 5.26
N ASN A 229 43.08 3.25 4.53
CA ASN A 229 42.83 3.88 3.23
C ASN A 229 42.32 5.32 3.42
N GLN A 230 41.37 5.55 4.33
CA GLN A 230 40.91 6.89 4.72
C GLN A 230 42.08 7.82 5.11
N GLN A 231 43.00 7.37 5.98
CA GLN A 231 44.19 8.15 6.36
C GLN A 231 45.20 8.29 5.20
N SER A 232 45.29 7.32 4.28
CA SER A 232 46.11 7.43 3.08
C SER A 232 45.57 8.46 2.07
N LEU A 233 44.25 8.67 2.04
CA LEU A 233 43.60 9.72 1.24
C LEU A 233 43.71 11.09 1.93
N ALA A 234 43.49 11.15 3.25
CA ALA A 234 43.61 12.38 4.05
C ALA A 234 45.00 13.02 3.97
N HIS A 235 46.07 12.22 3.85
CA HIS A 235 47.45 12.67 3.65
C HIS A 235 47.87 12.80 2.17
N SER A 236 46.95 12.66 1.22
CA SER A 236 47.20 12.82 -0.23
C SER A 236 46.82 14.23 -0.72
N ARG A 237 46.93 14.46 -2.04
CA ARG A 237 46.48 15.69 -2.72
C ARG A 237 45.00 15.66 -3.13
N LEU A 238 44.18 14.82 -2.48
CA LEU A 238 42.73 14.74 -2.74
C LEU A 238 42.05 16.10 -2.50
N TRP A 239 42.42 16.81 -1.44
CA TRP A 239 41.85 18.11 -1.09
C TRP A 239 42.07 19.16 -2.21
N ASP A 240 43.27 19.22 -2.82
CA ASP A 240 43.55 20.08 -3.98
C ASP A 240 42.53 19.86 -5.11
N ALA A 241 42.19 18.60 -5.41
CA ALA A 241 41.21 18.24 -6.44
C ALA A 241 39.78 18.60 -6.02
N VAL A 242 39.40 18.39 -4.75
CA VAL A 242 38.07 18.75 -4.23
C VAL A 242 37.84 20.26 -4.30
N VAL A 243 38.82 21.09 -3.89
CA VAL A 243 38.78 22.56 -4.05
C VAL A 243 38.54 22.94 -5.52
N GLY A 244 39.28 22.28 -6.43
CA GLY A 244 39.15 22.49 -7.87
C GLY A 244 37.80 22.10 -8.45
N PHE A 245 37.21 20.99 -8.00
CA PHE A 245 35.86 20.58 -8.40
C PHE A 245 34.79 21.51 -7.83
N LEU A 246 34.87 21.93 -6.56
CA LEU A 246 33.95 22.90 -5.95
C LEU A 246 33.92 24.22 -6.74
N HIS A 247 35.07 24.69 -7.22
CA HIS A 247 35.15 25.87 -8.09
C HIS A 247 34.42 25.66 -9.42
N VAL A 248 34.62 24.51 -10.09
CA VAL A 248 33.96 24.20 -11.36
C VAL A 248 32.44 24.01 -11.17
N PHE A 249 31.99 23.32 -10.11
CA PHE A 249 30.58 23.12 -9.81
C PHE A 249 29.86 24.45 -9.62
N ALA A 250 30.32 25.30 -8.71
CA ALA A 250 29.71 26.60 -8.43
C ALA A 250 29.53 27.45 -9.70
N ASN A 251 30.57 27.54 -10.53
CA ASN A 251 30.59 28.40 -11.71
C ASN A 251 29.90 27.80 -12.95
N MET A 252 29.81 26.47 -13.07
CA MET A 252 29.05 25.83 -14.13
C MET A 252 27.57 25.71 -13.79
N GLN A 253 27.18 25.43 -12.55
CA GLN A 253 25.76 25.30 -12.15
C GLN A 253 24.98 26.57 -12.43
N MET A 254 25.50 27.72 -11.96
CA MET A 254 24.95 29.06 -12.22
C MET A 254 24.88 29.44 -13.71
N LYS A 255 25.52 28.66 -14.61
CA LYS A 255 25.60 28.93 -16.06
C LYS A 255 24.75 27.97 -16.88
N LEU A 256 24.88 26.67 -16.65
CA LEU A 256 24.13 25.63 -17.35
C LEU A 256 22.63 25.68 -17.02
N SER A 257 22.23 26.28 -15.88
CA SER A 257 20.82 26.48 -15.52
C SER A 257 20.08 27.48 -16.41
N GLN A 258 20.80 28.40 -17.06
CA GLN A 258 20.23 29.52 -17.82
C GLN A 258 19.76 29.15 -19.25
N ASP A 259 19.98 27.91 -19.69
CA ASP A 259 19.75 27.46 -21.07
C ASP A 259 19.25 26.01 -21.08
N SER A 260 18.08 25.76 -21.69
CA SER A 260 17.53 24.40 -21.74
C SER A 260 18.33 23.41 -22.56
N SER A 261 19.07 23.89 -23.56
CA SER A 261 19.91 23.04 -24.40
C SER A 261 21.11 22.45 -23.64
N GLN A 262 21.25 22.80 -22.35
CA GLN A 262 22.35 22.40 -21.47
C GLN A 262 21.87 21.67 -20.18
N ILE A 263 20.56 21.39 -20.00
CA ILE A 263 20.01 20.72 -18.80
C ILE A 263 20.59 19.32 -18.58
N GLU A 264 20.70 18.52 -19.64
CA GLU A 264 21.22 17.15 -19.56
C GLU A 264 22.66 17.15 -19.01
N LEU A 265 23.46 18.14 -19.42
CA LEU A 265 24.82 18.37 -18.95
C LEU A 265 24.86 18.93 -17.51
N LEU A 266 23.85 19.73 -17.11
CA LEU A 266 23.68 20.15 -15.72
C LEU A 266 23.32 18.96 -14.82
N LYS A 267 22.44 18.04 -15.26
CA LYS A 267 22.12 16.82 -14.53
C LYS A 267 23.34 15.92 -14.37
N GLU A 268 24.11 15.66 -15.43
CA GLU A 268 25.39 14.92 -15.33
C GLU A 268 26.41 15.59 -14.38
N LEU A 269 26.43 16.93 -14.30
CA LEU A 269 27.32 17.68 -13.41
C LEU A 269 26.86 17.62 -11.95
N LEU A 270 25.55 17.67 -11.71
CA LEU A 270 24.92 17.54 -10.39
C LEU A 270 25.10 16.11 -9.85
N ASP A 271 24.88 15.09 -10.68
CA ASP A 271 25.25 13.69 -10.40
C ASP A 271 26.72 13.57 -9.94
N LEU A 272 27.65 14.21 -10.65
CA LEU A 272 29.07 14.17 -10.30
C LEU A 272 29.36 14.86 -8.95
N GLN A 273 28.59 15.90 -8.60
CA GLN A 273 28.70 16.55 -7.30
C GLN A 273 28.17 15.65 -6.18
N LYS A 274 27.05 14.94 -6.42
CA LYS A 274 26.49 13.96 -5.47
C LYS A 274 27.54 12.91 -5.10
N ASP A 275 28.16 12.28 -6.09
CA ASP A 275 29.13 11.20 -5.86
C ASP A 275 30.43 11.72 -5.18
N MET A 276 30.86 12.95 -5.48
CA MET A 276 31.97 13.58 -4.74
C MET A 276 31.61 13.80 -3.25
N ILE A 277 30.38 14.22 -2.95
CA ILE A 277 29.93 14.44 -1.56
C ILE A 277 29.76 13.09 -0.83
N VAL A 278 29.23 12.06 -1.49
CA VAL A 278 29.16 10.69 -0.94
C VAL A 278 30.56 10.16 -0.62
N MET A 279 31.54 10.35 -1.50
CA MET A 279 32.95 10.02 -1.23
C MET A 279 33.50 10.79 -0.01
N MET A 280 33.12 12.05 0.18
CA MET A 280 33.47 12.82 1.38
C MET A 280 32.74 12.32 2.64
N LEU A 281 31.49 11.83 2.54
CA LEU A 281 30.77 11.21 3.65
C LEU A 281 31.41 9.89 4.09
N SER A 282 31.83 9.03 3.15
CA SER A 282 32.55 7.78 3.46
C SER A 282 33.98 8.00 4.00
N LEU A 283 34.57 9.18 3.80
CA LEU A 283 35.77 9.61 4.54
C LEU A 283 35.48 9.93 6.03
N LEU A 284 34.21 10.11 6.40
CA LEU A 284 33.73 10.30 7.78
C LEU A 284 33.05 9.03 8.37
N GLU A 285 32.99 7.91 7.66
CA GLU A 285 32.59 6.61 8.26
C GLU A 285 33.56 6.25 9.40
N GLY A 286 33.01 6.02 10.60
CA GLY A 286 33.81 5.73 11.81
C GLY A 286 34.62 6.92 12.37
N ASN A 287 34.27 8.16 11.99
CA ASN A 287 34.92 9.39 12.46
C ASN A 287 34.96 9.50 14.00
N VAL A 288 35.87 10.35 14.48
CA VAL A 288 36.12 10.59 15.90
C VAL A 288 35.95 12.08 16.17
N VAL A 289 35.41 12.43 17.34
CA VAL A 289 35.36 13.82 17.82
C VAL A 289 36.77 14.43 17.74
N ASN A 290 36.87 15.64 17.20
CA ASN A 290 38.15 16.33 16.90
C ASN A 290 39.13 15.56 15.97
N GLY A 291 38.62 14.65 15.13
CA GLY A 291 39.40 13.82 14.21
C GLY A 291 40.17 14.58 13.12
N THR A 292 41.27 13.99 12.64
CA THR A 292 42.15 14.60 11.63
C THR A 292 41.44 14.87 10.29
N ILE A 293 40.61 13.94 9.85
CA ILE A 293 39.90 14.01 8.56
C ILE A 293 38.85 15.13 8.60
N GLY A 294 37.97 15.13 9.61
CA GLY A 294 36.97 16.19 9.80
C GLY A 294 37.60 17.58 9.87
N LYS A 295 38.75 17.71 10.57
CA LYS A 295 39.50 18.97 10.61
C LYS A 295 40.03 19.41 9.23
N GLN A 296 40.67 18.51 8.47
CA GLN A 296 41.14 18.82 7.11
C GLN A 296 39.99 19.18 6.17
N MET A 297 38.82 18.56 6.35
CA MET A 297 37.62 18.86 5.58
C MET A 297 37.06 20.26 5.91
N VAL A 298 37.01 20.64 7.19
CA VAL A 298 36.67 22.01 7.62
C VAL A 298 37.68 23.02 7.05
N ASP A 299 38.99 22.72 7.13
CA ASP A 299 40.03 23.58 6.54
C ASP A 299 39.80 23.78 5.02
N THR A 300 39.44 22.70 4.29
CA THR A 300 39.15 22.71 2.84
C THR A 300 37.90 23.51 2.48
N LEU A 301 36.81 23.33 3.25
CA LEU A 301 35.54 24.05 3.06
C LEU A 301 35.71 25.56 3.34
N VAL A 302 36.50 25.92 4.35
CA VAL A 302 36.82 27.31 4.68
C VAL A 302 37.69 27.96 3.59
N GLU A 303 38.69 27.24 3.06
CA GLU A 303 39.49 27.71 1.91
C GLU A 303 38.63 27.95 0.65
N SER A 304 37.64 27.08 0.41
CA SER A 304 36.71 27.18 -0.74
C SER A 304 35.44 28.01 -0.47
N SER A 305 35.34 28.70 0.67
CA SER A 305 34.08 29.24 1.20
C SER A 305 33.22 30.01 0.19
N SER A 306 33.80 30.87 -0.65
CA SER A 306 33.05 31.63 -1.67
C SER A 306 32.45 30.76 -2.80
N ASN A 307 33.03 29.60 -3.09
CA ASN A 307 32.45 28.64 -4.05
C ASN A 307 31.29 27.89 -3.39
N VAL A 308 31.43 27.48 -2.12
CA VAL A 308 30.39 26.72 -1.42
C VAL A 308 29.19 27.61 -1.04
N GLU A 309 29.41 28.88 -0.72
CA GLU A 309 28.35 29.88 -0.54
C GLU A 309 27.48 30.04 -1.81
N MET A 310 28.10 29.99 -3.00
CA MET A 310 27.40 30.04 -4.29
C MET A 310 26.57 28.77 -4.53
N ILE A 311 27.10 27.60 -4.17
CA ILE A 311 26.40 26.30 -4.24
C ILE A 311 25.22 26.26 -3.26
N LEU A 312 25.40 26.71 -2.02
CA LEU A 312 24.33 26.77 -1.02
C LEU A 312 23.19 27.70 -1.47
N LYS A 313 23.51 28.87 -2.02
CA LYS A 313 22.51 29.79 -2.60
C LYS A 313 21.80 29.21 -3.82
N PHE A 314 22.49 28.44 -4.65
CA PHE A 314 21.87 27.74 -5.77
C PHE A 314 20.79 26.76 -5.27
N PHE A 315 21.08 25.94 -4.25
CA PHE A 315 20.07 25.04 -3.68
C PHE A 315 18.96 25.81 -2.95
N ASP A 316 19.29 26.79 -2.11
CA ASP A 316 18.31 27.59 -1.36
C ASP A 316 17.24 28.24 -2.26
N MET A 317 17.62 28.77 -3.44
CA MET A 317 16.68 29.28 -4.45
C MET A 317 15.69 28.23 -4.96
N PHE A 318 16.12 26.98 -5.16
CA PHE A 318 15.29 25.92 -5.75
C PHE A 318 14.52 25.09 -4.72
N LEU A 319 14.95 25.04 -3.45
CA LEU A 319 14.19 24.40 -2.38
C LEU A 319 12.91 25.21 -2.07
N LYS A 320 13.05 26.52 -1.87
CA LYS A 320 11.93 27.48 -1.66
C LYS A 320 10.91 27.53 -2.80
N LEU A 321 11.27 27.03 -3.99
CA LEU A 321 10.39 27.02 -5.16
C LEU A 321 9.17 26.09 -4.98
N LYS A 322 9.31 24.97 -4.25
CA LYS A 322 8.19 24.07 -3.92
C LYS A 322 7.22 24.76 -2.95
N ASP A 323 7.73 25.48 -1.95
CA ASP A 323 6.92 26.18 -0.95
C ASP A 323 6.16 27.37 -1.57
N LEU A 324 6.81 28.11 -2.49
CA LEU A 324 6.18 29.14 -3.31
C LEU A 324 5.01 28.57 -4.13
N THR A 325 5.28 27.53 -4.94
CA THR A 325 4.31 26.99 -5.93
C THR A 325 3.17 26.18 -5.31
N THR A 326 3.36 25.62 -4.11
CA THR A 326 2.29 24.94 -3.37
C THR A 326 1.38 25.88 -2.59
N SER A 327 1.79 27.13 -2.35
CA SER A 327 1.02 28.11 -1.59
C SER A 327 -0.28 28.57 -2.28
N ASP A 328 -1.33 28.84 -1.51
CA ASP A 328 -2.63 29.26 -2.04
C ASP A 328 -2.55 30.58 -2.81
N SER A 329 -1.72 31.52 -2.34
CA SER A 329 -1.46 32.80 -3.02
C SER A 329 -0.77 32.67 -4.38
N PHE A 330 -0.15 31.52 -4.67
CA PHE A 330 0.38 31.18 -6.00
C PHE A 330 -0.71 30.54 -6.87
N LYS A 331 -1.50 29.63 -6.30
CA LYS A 331 -2.63 28.97 -6.96
C LYS A 331 -3.73 29.95 -7.42
N GLU A 332 -3.88 31.11 -6.78
CA GLU A 332 -4.73 32.21 -7.26
C GLU A 332 -4.41 32.68 -8.70
N TYR A 333 -3.18 32.47 -9.19
CA TYR A 333 -2.79 32.80 -10.57
C TYR A 333 -3.10 31.70 -11.59
N ASP A 334 -3.46 30.48 -11.16
CA ASP A 334 -3.84 29.34 -12.00
C ASP A 334 -5.19 28.77 -11.54
N SER A 335 -6.24 29.56 -11.76
CA SER A 335 -7.63 29.23 -11.38
C SER A 335 -8.22 28.00 -12.10
N GLU A 336 -7.48 27.42 -13.05
CA GLU A 336 -7.87 26.21 -13.78
C GLU A 336 -6.95 25.01 -13.44
N SER A 337 -5.97 25.17 -12.54
CA SER A 337 -4.98 24.16 -12.09
C SER A 337 -4.14 23.51 -13.22
N LYS A 338 -4.01 24.20 -14.36
CA LYS A 338 -3.36 23.71 -15.58
C LYS A 338 -1.83 23.59 -15.48
N GLY A 339 -1.22 24.01 -14.38
CA GLY A 339 0.21 23.91 -14.13
C GLY A 339 1.05 24.93 -14.90
N VAL A 340 0.44 26.04 -15.35
CA VAL A 340 1.06 27.07 -16.21
C VAL A 340 0.87 28.47 -15.65
N ILE A 341 1.88 29.34 -15.82
CA ILE A 341 1.86 30.73 -15.33
C ILE A 341 2.60 31.66 -16.30
N SER A 342 2.25 32.95 -16.32
CA SER A 342 3.01 33.96 -17.08
C SER A 342 4.29 34.36 -16.35
N LYS A 343 5.36 34.73 -17.07
CA LYS A 343 6.58 35.24 -16.41
C LYS A 343 6.35 36.46 -15.53
N LYS A 344 5.38 37.31 -15.89
CA LYS A 344 5.06 38.54 -15.14
C LYS A 344 4.31 38.24 -13.85
N ASP A 345 3.38 37.30 -13.88
CA ASP A 345 2.63 36.89 -12.69
C ASP A 345 3.51 36.03 -11.76
N PHE A 346 4.40 35.21 -12.33
CA PHE A 346 5.45 34.51 -11.59
C PHE A 346 6.41 35.49 -10.88
N GLN A 347 6.93 36.50 -11.59
CA GLN A 347 7.74 37.57 -10.99
C GLN A 347 6.99 38.26 -9.84
N LYS A 348 5.76 38.70 -10.09
CA LYS A 348 4.91 39.38 -9.12
C LYS A 348 4.61 38.51 -7.89
N SER A 349 4.44 37.21 -8.06
CA SER A 349 4.22 36.26 -6.95
C SER A 349 5.45 36.19 -6.04
N MET A 350 6.67 36.06 -6.60
CA MET A 350 7.92 36.12 -5.83
C MET A 350 8.13 37.48 -5.13
N GLU A 351 7.87 38.59 -5.82
CA GLU A 351 7.97 39.94 -5.24
C GLU A 351 6.97 40.17 -4.10
N ASN A 352 5.76 39.58 -4.17
CA ASN A 352 4.76 39.64 -3.11
C ASN A 352 5.18 38.86 -1.85
N GLN A 353 5.73 37.65 -2.02
CA GLN A 353 6.10 36.77 -0.90
C GLN A 353 7.42 37.17 -0.22
N LYS A 354 8.31 37.91 -0.90
CA LYS A 354 9.56 38.48 -0.34
C LYS A 354 10.58 37.45 0.20
N GLN A 355 10.45 36.18 -0.19
CA GLN A 355 11.41 35.12 0.13
C GLN A 355 12.73 35.24 -0.67
N TYR A 356 12.71 35.98 -1.79
CA TYR A 356 13.81 36.13 -2.75
C TYR A 356 14.24 37.58 -2.88
N SER A 357 15.52 37.81 -3.16
CA SER A 357 16.05 39.11 -3.58
C SER A 357 15.84 39.36 -5.08
N GLN A 358 15.93 40.63 -5.51
CA GLN A 358 15.72 41.01 -6.91
C GLN A 358 16.65 40.25 -7.88
N SER A 359 17.90 40.02 -7.50
CA SER A 359 18.88 39.27 -8.30
C SER A 359 18.54 37.78 -8.45
N GLU A 360 17.92 37.18 -7.45
CA GLU A 360 17.50 35.78 -7.48
C GLU A 360 16.22 35.62 -8.30
N ILE A 361 15.29 36.58 -8.20
CA ILE A 361 14.12 36.70 -9.07
C ILE A 361 14.54 36.84 -10.55
N GLU A 362 15.49 37.72 -10.87
CA GLU A 362 16.03 37.88 -12.22
C GLU A 362 16.70 36.58 -12.72
N PHE A 363 17.45 35.88 -11.87
CA PHE A 363 18.08 34.60 -12.21
C PHE A 363 17.06 33.48 -12.48
N LEU A 364 16.03 33.34 -11.65
CA LEU A 364 14.95 32.37 -11.86
C LEU A 364 14.15 32.67 -13.14
N LEU A 365 13.91 33.95 -13.46
CA LEU A 365 13.27 34.38 -14.71
C LEU A 365 14.13 34.13 -15.96
N CYS A 366 15.45 34.02 -15.82
CA CYS A 366 16.34 33.54 -16.88
C CYS A 366 16.32 32.01 -17.01
N CYS A 367 16.24 31.26 -15.90
CA CYS A 367 16.19 29.79 -15.93
C CYS A 367 14.83 29.24 -16.43
N ALA A 368 13.74 29.96 -16.19
CA ALA A 368 12.40 29.63 -16.69
C ALA A 368 12.28 29.96 -18.19
N GLU A 369 11.78 29.03 -18.99
CA GLU A 369 11.54 29.25 -20.42
C GLU A 369 10.06 29.44 -20.70
N ALA A 370 9.71 30.56 -21.33
CA ALA A 370 8.35 30.80 -21.78
C ALA A 370 8.18 30.46 -23.26
N ASP A 371 6.96 30.10 -23.62
CA ASP A 371 6.50 29.93 -25.00
C ASP A 371 6.38 31.27 -25.75
N GLU A 372 5.85 31.23 -26.99
CA GLU A 372 5.58 32.44 -27.78
C GLU A 372 4.53 33.39 -27.15
N ASN A 373 3.87 32.99 -26.07
CA ASN A 373 2.80 33.72 -25.37
C ASN A 373 3.22 34.26 -23.98
N ASP A 374 4.50 34.13 -23.58
CA ASP A 374 5.03 34.50 -22.26
C ASP A 374 4.56 33.59 -21.09
N LEU A 375 4.09 32.37 -21.41
CA LEU A 375 3.62 31.34 -20.47
C LEU A 375 4.64 30.20 -20.33
N PHE A 376 4.75 29.60 -19.14
CA PHE A 376 5.55 28.39 -18.91
C PHE A 376 4.90 27.43 -17.92
N SER A 377 5.26 26.14 -17.97
CA SER A 377 4.82 25.17 -16.96
C SER A 377 5.66 25.30 -15.70
N TYR A 378 5.03 25.69 -14.59
CA TYR A 378 5.72 25.74 -13.30
C TYR A 378 5.88 24.33 -12.71
N LYS A 379 4.97 23.38 -13.01
CA LYS A 379 5.10 21.95 -12.60
C LYS A 379 6.43 21.36 -13.10
N GLN A 380 6.68 21.45 -14.42
CA GLN A 380 7.92 20.95 -15.03
C GLN A 380 9.17 21.76 -14.62
N PHE A 381 9.02 23.07 -14.37
CA PHE A 381 10.13 23.91 -13.89
C PHE A 381 10.56 23.53 -12.47
N VAL A 382 9.62 23.21 -11.57
CA VAL A 382 9.89 22.66 -10.23
C VAL A 382 10.61 21.32 -10.38
N GLU A 383 10.02 20.32 -11.04
CA GLU A 383 10.61 18.98 -11.19
C GLU A 383 12.04 18.99 -11.75
N ARG A 384 12.29 19.84 -12.76
CA ARG A 384 13.58 20.00 -13.45
C ARG A 384 14.73 20.48 -12.55
N PHE A 385 14.44 21.27 -11.52
CA PHE A 385 15.46 21.93 -10.68
C PHE A 385 15.36 21.57 -9.18
N HIS A 386 14.16 21.36 -8.64
CA HIS A 386 13.93 21.07 -7.22
C HIS A 386 14.44 19.69 -6.82
N GLU A 387 14.05 18.60 -7.50
CA GLU A 387 14.48 17.26 -7.08
C GLU A 387 16.02 17.07 -7.16
N PRO A 388 16.76 17.53 -8.21
CA PRO A 388 18.23 17.50 -8.19
C PRO A 388 18.85 18.39 -7.10
N ALA A 389 18.25 19.55 -6.79
CA ALA A 389 18.70 20.41 -5.70
C ALA A 389 18.43 19.79 -4.31
N LYS A 390 17.34 19.02 -4.19
CA LYS A 390 16.92 18.32 -2.98
C LYS A 390 17.86 17.15 -2.67
N ASP A 391 18.12 16.29 -3.64
CA ASP A 391 19.04 15.15 -3.54
C ASP A 391 20.44 15.58 -3.04
N ILE A 392 20.99 16.64 -3.62
CA ILE A 392 22.35 17.09 -3.32
C ILE A 392 22.36 17.99 -2.08
N GLY A 393 21.35 18.85 -1.92
CA GLY A 393 21.16 19.66 -0.72
C GLY A 393 21.07 18.80 0.54
N PHE A 394 20.39 17.65 0.48
CA PHE A 394 20.34 16.68 1.57
C PHE A 394 21.73 16.14 1.92
N ASN A 395 22.50 15.69 0.91
CA ASN A 395 23.87 15.18 1.12
C ASN A 395 24.83 16.27 1.66
N VAL A 396 24.66 17.53 1.26
CA VAL A 396 25.38 18.68 1.84
C VAL A 396 24.95 18.92 3.30
N ALA A 397 23.65 18.86 3.61
CA ALA A 397 23.14 19.02 4.97
C ALA A 397 23.65 17.92 5.91
N VAL A 398 23.65 16.66 5.47
CA VAL A 398 24.26 15.52 6.19
C VAL A 398 25.75 15.78 6.44
N LEU A 399 26.50 16.23 5.43
CA LEU A 399 27.94 16.51 5.56
C LEU A 399 28.22 17.60 6.61
N LEU A 400 27.45 18.69 6.57
CA LEU A 400 27.61 19.81 7.50
C LEU A 400 27.17 19.45 8.92
N MET A 401 26.11 18.63 9.09
CA MET A 401 25.66 18.15 10.40
C MET A 401 26.63 17.14 11.01
N ASN A 402 27.17 16.20 10.21
CA ASN A 402 28.19 15.25 10.66
C ASN A 402 29.46 16.00 11.12
N LEU A 403 29.89 17.02 10.38
CA LEU A 403 31.00 17.87 10.79
C LEU A 403 30.68 18.71 12.04
N SER A 404 29.48 19.27 12.19
CA SER A 404 29.12 20.10 13.35
C SER A 404 29.09 19.28 14.65
N GLU A 405 28.51 18.08 14.62
CA GLU A 405 28.43 17.18 15.78
C GLU A 405 29.80 16.60 16.19
N HIS A 406 30.74 16.40 15.25
CA HIS A 406 32.09 15.89 15.55
C HIS A 406 33.16 16.98 15.77
N MET A 407 32.90 18.23 15.37
CA MET A 407 33.81 19.39 15.51
C MET A 407 33.15 20.61 16.20
N PRO A 408 32.38 20.45 17.30
CA PRO A 408 31.44 21.47 17.82
C PRO A 408 32.08 22.75 18.38
N HIS A 409 33.40 22.83 18.46
CA HIS A 409 34.13 23.98 19.01
C HIS A 409 34.94 24.78 17.98
N ASP A 410 34.85 24.46 16.68
CA ASP A 410 35.47 25.27 15.64
C ASP A 410 34.56 26.43 15.20
N ALA A 411 34.86 27.64 15.69
CA ALA A 411 34.11 28.84 15.35
C ALA A 411 34.04 29.14 13.83
N ARG A 412 34.98 28.63 13.02
CA ARG A 412 34.96 28.79 11.56
C ARG A 412 33.84 27.96 10.93
N LEU A 413 33.56 26.79 11.49
CA LEU A 413 32.45 25.94 11.06
C LEU A 413 31.11 26.54 11.50
N SER A 414 31.02 27.10 12.72
CA SER A 414 29.82 27.84 13.16
C SER A 414 29.44 28.96 12.19
N THR A 415 30.38 29.84 11.81
CA THR A 415 30.12 30.90 10.82
C THR A 415 29.78 30.36 9.41
N PHE A 416 30.11 29.10 9.12
CA PHE A 416 29.72 28.45 7.87
C PHE A 416 28.30 27.83 7.96
N LEU A 417 27.92 27.29 9.12
CA LEU A 417 26.56 26.80 9.38
C LEU A 417 25.54 27.96 9.34
N ASP A 418 25.90 29.14 9.85
CA ASP A 418 25.09 30.37 9.75
C ASP A 418 24.70 30.72 8.29
N LEU A 419 25.53 30.33 7.30
CA LEU A 419 25.26 30.53 5.87
C LEU A 419 24.42 29.41 5.25
N ALA A 420 24.37 28.24 5.89
CA ALA A 420 23.64 27.05 5.45
C ALA A 420 22.29 26.87 6.16
N GLU A 421 21.99 27.66 7.20
CA GLU A 421 20.83 27.51 8.10
C GLU A 421 19.49 27.29 7.38
N SER A 422 19.22 28.03 6.29
CA SER A 422 18.00 27.88 5.47
C SER A 422 17.88 26.48 4.85
N VAL A 423 19.01 25.92 4.41
CA VAL A 423 19.11 24.56 3.85
C VAL A 423 19.04 23.51 4.96
N LEU A 424 19.71 23.74 6.10
CA LEU A 424 19.68 22.84 7.25
C LEU A 424 18.28 22.72 7.85
N SER A 425 17.56 23.84 8.00
CA SER A 425 16.17 23.88 8.48
C SER A 425 15.19 23.20 7.50
N TYR A 426 15.43 23.29 6.19
CA TYR A 426 14.64 22.56 5.20
C TYR A 426 14.82 21.03 5.32
N PHE A 427 16.05 20.55 5.59
CA PHE A 427 16.33 19.11 5.65
C PHE A 427 16.22 18.48 7.04
N GLU A 428 16.23 19.25 8.14
CA GLU A 428 16.03 18.72 9.50
C GLU A 428 14.84 17.74 9.61
N PRO A 429 13.65 17.98 9.01
CA PRO A 429 12.51 17.10 9.14
C PRO A 429 12.57 15.81 8.29
N PHE A 430 13.59 15.71 7.43
CA PHE A 430 13.91 14.54 6.59
C PHE A 430 15.22 13.86 7.03
N LEU A 431 16.05 14.51 7.86
CA LEU A 431 17.33 14.01 8.34
C LEU A 431 17.15 13.07 9.54
N GLY A 432 17.12 11.77 9.26
CA GLY A 432 17.19 10.73 10.28
C GLY A 432 18.58 10.68 10.92
N ARG A 433 18.59 10.59 12.26
CA ARG A 433 19.80 10.40 13.08
C ARG A 433 19.57 9.25 14.05
N ILE A 434 20.53 8.33 14.15
CA ILE A 434 20.57 7.28 15.18
C ILE A 434 21.99 7.04 15.68
N GLU A 435 22.12 6.39 16.83
CA GLU A 435 23.38 5.92 17.38
C GLU A 435 23.44 4.39 17.35
N ILE A 436 24.58 3.84 16.93
CA ILE A 436 24.83 2.39 16.95
C ILE A 436 26.17 2.07 17.58
N MET A 437 26.29 0.92 18.22
CA MET A 437 27.60 0.31 18.50
C MET A 437 28.17 -0.21 17.17
N GLY A 438 29.13 0.52 16.60
CA GLY A 438 29.86 0.14 15.40
C GLY A 438 30.85 -1.01 15.63
N GLY A 439 31.32 -1.65 14.55
CA GLY A 439 32.18 -2.84 14.62
C GLY A 439 33.53 -2.63 15.33
N ALA A 440 33.94 -1.38 15.53
CA ALA A 440 35.08 -1.00 16.36
C ALA A 440 34.82 -1.07 17.89
N LYS A 441 33.62 -1.49 18.32
CA LYS A 441 33.11 -1.41 19.70
C LYS A 441 33.13 0.02 20.25
N ARG A 442 32.59 0.93 19.45
CA ARG A 442 32.41 2.34 19.77
C ARG A 442 31.05 2.78 19.27
N ILE A 443 30.46 3.78 19.93
CA ILE A 443 29.25 4.42 19.43
C ILE A 443 29.60 5.33 18.26
N GLU A 444 28.89 5.14 17.17
CA GLU A 444 28.99 5.88 15.91
C GLU A 444 27.58 6.37 15.52
N ARG A 445 27.50 7.56 14.91
CA ARG A 445 26.23 8.14 14.43
C ARG A 445 26.01 7.78 12.96
N VAL A 446 24.79 7.39 12.63
CA VAL A 446 24.35 7.13 11.24
C VAL A 446 23.29 8.15 10.87
N TYR A 447 23.47 8.75 9.70
CA TYR A 447 22.58 9.76 9.11
C TYR A 447 21.95 9.19 7.85
N PHE A 448 20.64 9.36 7.66
CA PHE A 448 19.89 8.75 6.55
C PHE A 448 18.63 9.56 6.21
N ASP A 449 18.05 9.33 5.03
CA ASP A 449 16.85 10.03 4.56
C ASP A 449 15.55 9.40 5.10
N ILE A 450 14.65 10.25 5.60
CA ILE A 450 13.29 9.89 6.05
C ILE A 450 12.28 10.38 5.01
N SER A 451 11.76 9.45 4.20
CA SER A 451 10.73 9.74 3.21
C SER A 451 9.51 10.45 3.79
N GLU A 452 9.07 11.52 3.12
CA GLU A 452 7.87 12.32 3.42
C GLU A 452 6.60 11.45 3.62
N SER A 453 6.46 10.40 2.80
CA SER A 453 5.36 9.43 2.90
C SER A 453 5.43 8.59 4.18
N SER A 454 6.63 8.22 4.64
CA SER A 454 6.81 7.41 5.85
C SER A 454 6.54 8.22 7.10
N ARG A 455 7.00 9.48 7.14
CA ARG A 455 6.73 10.42 8.24
C ARG A 455 5.24 10.74 8.37
N THR A 456 4.55 11.05 7.27
CA THR A 456 3.11 11.33 7.28
C THR A 456 2.23 10.13 7.64
N GLN A 457 2.66 8.89 7.33
CA GLN A 457 1.96 7.67 7.76
C GLN A 457 2.20 7.35 9.25
N TRP A 458 3.41 7.57 9.77
CA TRP A 458 3.75 7.40 11.19
C TRP A 458 2.94 8.33 12.10
N GLU A 459 2.68 9.55 11.66
CA GLU A 459 1.90 10.53 12.43
C GLU A 459 0.39 10.20 12.54
N LYS A 460 -0.12 9.22 11.78
CA LYS A 460 -1.55 8.87 11.78
C LYS A 460 -2.00 8.27 13.12
N PRO A 461 -3.22 8.58 13.60
CA PRO A 461 -3.71 8.13 14.92
C PRO A 461 -3.65 6.61 15.16
N GLN A 462 -3.83 5.78 14.13
CA GLN A 462 -3.69 4.32 14.22
C GLN A 462 -2.28 3.89 14.62
N VAL A 463 -1.25 4.48 14.02
CA VAL A 463 0.15 4.13 14.29
C VAL A 463 0.57 4.68 15.66
N LYS A 464 0.16 5.91 16.01
CA LYS A 464 0.35 6.48 17.35
C LYS A 464 -0.29 5.64 18.47
N GLU A 465 -1.47 5.06 18.24
CA GLU A 465 -2.11 4.14 19.21
C GLU A 465 -1.37 2.79 19.28
N SER A 466 -0.94 2.25 18.13
CA SER A 466 -0.11 1.03 18.08
C SER A 466 1.19 1.19 18.87
N LYS A 467 1.89 2.33 18.70
CA LYS A 467 3.09 2.70 19.48
C LYS A 467 2.80 2.74 20.99
N ARG A 468 1.67 3.33 21.41
CA ARG A 468 1.29 3.40 22.83
C ARG A 468 1.03 2.02 23.43
N GLN A 469 0.32 1.15 22.71
CA GLN A 469 0.09 -0.23 23.16
C GLN A 469 1.41 -0.99 23.28
N PHE A 470 2.27 -0.92 22.26
CA PHE A 470 3.59 -1.56 22.28
C PHE A 470 4.46 -1.13 23.48
N ILE A 471 4.52 0.17 23.79
CA ILE A 471 5.29 0.67 24.95
C ILE A 471 4.70 0.14 26.27
N PHE A 472 3.37 0.13 26.40
CA PHE A 472 2.67 -0.42 27.57
C PHE A 472 2.97 -1.92 27.74
N ASP A 473 2.88 -2.70 26.66
CA ASP A 473 3.12 -4.15 26.69
C ASP A 473 4.58 -4.45 27.09
N VAL A 474 5.56 -3.78 26.46
CA VAL A 474 7.00 -4.03 26.69
C VAL A 474 7.48 -3.58 28.07
N VAL A 475 6.93 -2.51 28.64
CA VAL A 475 7.33 -2.06 29.98
C VAL A 475 6.72 -2.93 31.09
N ASN A 476 5.52 -3.48 30.88
CA ASN A 476 4.87 -4.36 31.87
C ASN A 476 5.37 -5.82 31.80
N GLU A 477 5.61 -6.37 30.59
CA GLU A 477 5.95 -7.79 30.41
C GLU A 477 7.42 -8.05 30.04
N GLY A 478 8.17 -7.04 29.57
CA GLY A 478 9.46 -7.24 28.89
C GLY A 478 10.69 -7.35 29.80
N GLY A 479 11.41 -8.46 29.71
CA GLY A 479 12.79 -8.57 30.21
C GLY A 479 13.79 -7.85 29.30
N GLU A 480 14.88 -7.32 29.88
CA GLU A 480 15.89 -6.51 29.15
C GLU A 480 16.43 -7.18 27.87
N SER A 481 16.66 -8.50 27.91
CA SER A 481 17.16 -9.28 26.77
C SER A 481 16.15 -9.49 25.64
N GLU A 482 14.85 -9.40 25.93
CA GLU A 482 13.78 -9.60 24.96
C GLU A 482 13.22 -8.27 24.42
N LYS A 483 13.42 -7.18 25.16
CA LYS A 483 13.00 -5.81 24.81
C LYS A 483 13.33 -5.40 23.37
N MET A 484 14.56 -5.65 22.92
CA MET A 484 15.00 -5.24 21.58
C MET A 484 14.48 -6.15 20.46
N GLU A 485 14.31 -7.46 20.71
CA GLU A 485 13.62 -8.36 19.77
C GLU A 485 12.15 -7.95 19.64
N LEU A 486 11.46 -7.62 20.74
CA LEU A 486 10.09 -7.10 20.71
C LEU A 486 9.99 -5.75 19.98
N PHE A 487 10.94 -4.83 20.20
CA PHE A 487 10.98 -3.54 19.50
C PHE A 487 11.17 -3.70 17.99
N VAL A 488 12.17 -4.48 17.55
CA VAL A 488 12.37 -4.75 16.12
C VAL A 488 11.14 -5.46 15.52
N ASN A 489 10.47 -6.33 16.27
CA ASN A 489 9.23 -6.97 15.83
C ASN A 489 8.06 -6.01 15.64
N PHE A 490 7.93 -5.00 16.51
CA PHE A 490 6.98 -3.90 16.35
C PHE A 490 7.34 -3.01 15.14
N CYS A 491 8.62 -2.68 14.93
CA CYS A 491 9.07 -1.94 13.76
C CYS A 491 8.71 -2.68 12.47
N GLU A 492 9.05 -3.97 12.37
CA GLU A 492 8.76 -4.79 11.18
C GLU A 492 7.25 -4.88 10.88
N ASP A 493 6.41 -5.05 11.91
CA ASP A 493 4.95 -5.10 11.73
C ASP A 493 4.37 -3.73 11.35
N THR A 494 4.94 -2.64 11.87
CA THR A 494 4.51 -1.28 11.59
C THR A 494 4.91 -0.83 10.19
N ILE A 495 6.10 -1.21 9.71
CA ILE A 495 6.53 -1.00 8.31
C ILE A 495 5.53 -1.67 7.34
N PHE A 496 5.13 -2.90 7.63
CA PHE A 496 4.10 -3.59 6.83
C PHE A 496 2.72 -2.89 6.92
N GLU A 497 2.28 -2.43 8.10
CA GLU A 497 1.06 -1.63 8.23
C GLU A 497 1.13 -0.31 7.43
N MET A 498 2.27 0.38 7.43
CA MET A 498 2.49 1.65 6.72
C MET A 498 2.50 1.44 5.20
N GLN A 499 3.21 0.42 4.70
CA GLN A 499 3.21 0.04 3.29
C GLN A 499 1.79 -0.32 2.80
N LEU A 500 1.06 -1.13 3.57
CA LEU A 500 -0.33 -1.51 3.25
C LEU A 500 -1.27 -0.30 3.29
N ALA A 501 -1.14 0.58 4.30
CA ALA A 501 -1.93 1.81 4.39
C ALA A 501 -1.64 2.78 3.22
N SER A 502 -0.41 2.81 2.71
CA SER A 502 -0.05 3.57 1.51
C SER A 502 -0.68 2.97 0.25
N GLN A 503 -0.62 1.64 0.06
CA GLN A 503 -1.23 0.96 -1.10
C GLN A 503 -2.77 1.06 -1.15
N ILE A 504 -3.42 1.18 0.01
CA ILE A 504 -4.87 1.39 0.14
C ILE A 504 -5.25 2.88 -0.04
N SER A 505 -4.30 3.80 0.14
CA SER A 505 -4.51 5.23 -0.06
C SER A 505 -4.19 5.61 -1.52
N GLU A 506 -5.21 5.57 -2.39
CA GLU A 506 -5.14 6.39 -3.60
C GLU A 506 -4.93 7.86 -3.20
N PRO A 507 -4.09 8.64 -3.93
CA PRO A 507 -4.12 10.09 -3.79
C PRO A 507 -5.54 10.56 -4.09
N ASP A 508 -6.06 11.51 -3.32
CA ASP A 508 -7.41 12.00 -3.57
C ASP A 508 -7.45 12.70 -4.95
N PRO A 509 -8.58 12.66 -5.69
CA PRO A 509 -8.66 12.96 -7.13
C PRO A 509 -8.50 14.45 -7.51
N VAL A 510 -7.86 15.23 -6.63
CA VAL A 510 -7.39 16.60 -6.82
C VAL A 510 -5.93 16.63 -7.28
N GLU A 511 -5.14 15.57 -7.01
CA GLU A 511 -3.68 15.56 -7.27
C GLU A 511 -3.23 14.77 -8.51
N HIS A 512 -4.09 13.95 -9.12
CA HIS A 512 -3.86 13.39 -10.47
C HIS A 512 -5.14 13.43 -11.33
N GLN A 513 -5.28 14.49 -12.13
CA GLN A 513 -6.06 14.48 -13.37
C GLN A 513 -5.17 14.56 -14.63
N ASP A 514 -3.92 15.03 -14.48
CA ASP A 514 -2.93 15.09 -15.55
C ASP A 514 -2.00 13.88 -15.46
N GLU A 515 -2.09 12.94 -16.41
CA GLU A 515 -0.94 12.18 -16.98
C GLU A 515 -1.36 11.15 -18.07
N ASP A 516 -2.62 10.68 -18.09
CA ASP A 516 -3.03 9.50 -18.90
C ASP A 516 -4.24 9.72 -19.86
N GLU A 517 -4.62 10.98 -20.19
CA GLU A 517 -5.70 11.28 -21.17
C GLU A 517 -5.22 11.74 -22.57
N ASP A 518 -3.91 11.89 -22.79
CA ASP A 518 -3.36 12.59 -23.97
C ASP A 518 -3.26 11.75 -25.27
N GLU A 519 -4.27 10.92 -25.57
CA GLU A 519 -4.55 10.47 -26.97
C GLU A 519 -5.98 9.91 -27.23
N SER A 520 -7.09 10.66 -27.02
CA SER A 520 -8.35 10.34 -27.77
C SER A 520 -9.47 11.39 -27.92
N GLN A 521 -9.41 12.60 -27.34
CA GLN A 521 -10.54 13.55 -27.44
C GLN A 521 -10.45 14.56 -28.60
N SER A 522 -11.17 14.29 -29.70
CA SER A 522 -11.71 15.34 -30.58
C SER A 522 -13.04 14.91 -31.20
N VAL A 523 -13.90 15.88 -31.53
CA VAL A 523 -15.30 15.70 -32.01
C VAL A 523 -16.31 15.30 -30.92
N ALA A 524 -16.47 16.15 -29.90
CA ALA A 524 -17.64 16.14 -29.01
C ALA A 524 -18.17 17.54 -28.59
N GLU A 525 -17.60 18.65 -29.09
CA GLU A 525 -18.10 20.01 -28.79
C GLU A 525 -19.58 20.18 -29.20
N ASN A 526 -20.46 20.34 -28.20
CA ASN A 526 -21.72 21.11 -28.15
C ASN A 526 -22.71 20.48 -27.14
N GLN A 527 -22.44 20.55 -25.83
CA GLN A 527 -23.49 20.33 -24.82
C GLN A 527 -23.29 20.97 -23.42
N GLU A 528 -22.33 21.89 -23.23
CA GLU A 528 -21.95 22.39 -21.88
C GLU A 528 -22.09 23.91 -21.71
N GLU A 529 -23.32 24.42 -21.84
CA GLU A 529 -23.70 25.78 -21.43
C GLU A 529 -25.07 25.80 -20.69
N GLU A 530 -25.25 24.97 -19.65
CA GLU A 530 -26.43 25.09 -18.75
C GLU A 530 -26.22 24.50 -17.32
N SER A 531 -24.99 24.12 -16.92
CA SER A 531 -24.71 23.38 -15.68
C SER A 531 -24.36 24.25 -14.45
N ILE A 532 -23.89 25.48 -14.63
CA ILE A 532 -23.21 26.29 -13.59
C ILE A 532 -24.19 27.12 -12.71
N MET A 533 -25.47 26.73 -12.63
CA MET A 533 -26.48 27.44 -11.82
C MET A 533 -27.51 26.53 -11.12
N MET A 534 -27.10 25.48 -10.39
CA MET A 534 -27.99 24.83 -9.40
C MET A 534 -27.33 24.04 -8.25
N GLU A 535 -26.18 24.49 -7.74
CA GLU A 535 -25.61 23.95 -6.50
C GLU A 535 -26.51 24.24 -5.29
N SER A 536 -27.19 23.19 -4.79
CA SER A 536 -28.00 23.10 -3.55
C SER A 536 -29.12 22.03 -3.64
N SER A 537 -29.38 21.47 -4.83
CA SER A 537 -30.39 20.42 -5.03
C SER A 537 -29.83 19.02 -4.84
N SER A 538 -30.50 18.20 -4.01
CA SER A 538 -30.06 16.84 -3.71
C SER A 538 -30.12 15.90 -4.93
N ALA A 539 -29.28 14.86 -4.93
CA ALA A 539 -29.23 13.87 -6.02
C ALA A 539 -30.61 13.23 -6.33
N PHE A 540 -31.52 13.19 -5.35
CA PHE A 540 -32.89 12.72 -5.51
C PHE A 540 -33.71 13.60 -6.48
N THR A 541 -33.66 14.93 -6.38
CA THR A 541 -34.39 15.81 -7.33
C THR A 541 -33.80 15.73 -8.73
N ILE A 542 -32.47 15.60 -8.87
CA ILE A 542 -31.79 15.38 -10.16
C ILE A 542 -32.27 14.07 -10.81
N ALA A 543 -32.31 12.97 -10.04
CA ALA A 543 -32.83 11.69 -10.51
C ALA A 543 -34.32 11.78 -10.95
N CYS A 544 -35.17 12.45 -10.17
CA CYS A 544 -36.57 12.67 -10.53
C CYS A 544 -36.74 13.53 -11.80
N ILE A 545 -35.88 14.54 -12.02
CA ILE A 545 -35.89 15.37 -13.24
C ILE A 545 -35.48 14.54 -14.45
N SER A 546 -34.48 13.67 -14.33
CA SER A 546 -34.05 12.74 -15.39
C SER A 546 -35.16 11.73 -15.75
N MET A 547 -35.77 11.10 -14.75
CA MET A 547 -36.92 10.20 -14.93
C MET A 547 -38.10 10.91 -15.62
N ARG A 548 -38.36 12.18 -15.28
CA ARG A 548 -39.39 13.02 -15.92
C ARG A 548 -39.04 13.34 -17.38
N LYS A 549 -37.78 13.67 -17.72
CA LYS A 549 -37.32 13.83 -19.11
C LYS A 549 -37.54 12.55 -19.92
N SER A 550 -37.19 11.39 -19.37
CA SER A 550 -37.39 10.07 -20.02
C SER A 550 -38.87 9.76 -20.31
N LEU A 551 -39.76 9.96 -19.32
CA LEU A 551 -41.22 9.83 -19.49
C LEU A 551 -41.81 10.80 -20.53
N CYS A 552 -41.30 12.03 -20.59
CA CYS A 552 -41.69 13.00 -21.61
C CYS A 552 -41.30 12.54 -23.03
N ASN A 553 -40.10 11.99 -23.21
CA ASN A 553 -39.62 11.49 -24.51
C ASN A 553 -40.45 10.30 -25.00
N PHE A 554 -40.73 9.32 -24.13
CA PHE A 554 -41.62 8.20 -24.43
C PHE A 554 -43.04 8.66 -24.82
N ARG A 555 -43.58 9.66 -24.12
CA ARG A 555 -44.89 10.25 -24.42
C ARG A 555 -44.94 11.00 -25.75
N GLN A 556 -43.85 11.65 -26.17
CA GLN A 556 -43.76 12.29 -27.50
C GLN A 556 -43.75 11.25 -28.64
N MET A 557 -43.00 10.16 -28.46
CA MET A 557 -42.86 9.06 -29.43
C MET A 557 -44.21 8.39 -29.76
N LEU A 558 -45.11 8.29 -28.78
CA LEU A 558 -46.45 7.69 -28.90
C LEU A 558 -47.55 8.65 -29.45
N THR A 559 -47.20 9.85 -29.93
CA THR A 559 -48.23 10.83 -30.35
C THR A 559 -49.06 10.40 -31.58
N LEU A 560 -50.39 10.40 -31.45
CA LEU A 560 -51.37 9.96 -32.46
C LEU A 560 -51.26 10.61 -33.86
N LYS A 561 -50.53 11.72 -34.00
CA LYS A 561 -50.20 12.34 -35.31
C LYS A 561 -49.21 11.50 -36.13
N SER A 562 -48.33 10.70 -35.52
CA SER A 562 -47.39 9.81 -36.23
C SER A 562 -48.13 8.61 -36.86
N MET A 563 -48.96 7.91 -36.08
CA MET A 563 -49.76 6.77 -36.56
C MET A 563 -50.67 7.14 -37.74
N ARG A 564 -51.33 8.30 -37.70
CA ARG A 564 -52.17 8.78 -38.84
C ARG A 564 -51.38 9.04 -40.14
N ARG A 565 -50.05 9.24 -40.08
CA ARG A 565 -49.18 9.28 -41.27
C ARG A 565 -48.78 7.87 -41.73
N GLN A 566 -48.44 6.96 -40.83
CA GLN A 566 -48.07 5.58 -41.22
C GLN A 566 -49.25 4.77 -41.74
N PHE A 567 -50.45 4.90 -41.17
CA PHE A 567 -51.66 4.17 -41.63
C PHE A 567 -52.03 4.48 -43.10
N ARG A 568 -51.65 5.68 -43.60
CA ARG A 568 -51.81 6.05 -45.02
C ARG A 568 -50.76 5.43 -45.95
N ARG A 569 -49.59 5.03 -45.43
CA ARG A 569 -48.58 4.24 -46.16
C ARG A 569 -48.95 2.76 -46.18
N PHE A 570 -49.43 2.24 -45.04
CA PHE A 570 -49.83 0.83 -44.87
C PHE A 570 -50.80 0.32 -45.94
N ARG A 571 -51.74 1.17 -46.40
CA ARG A 571 -52.71 0.85 -47.47
C ARG A 571 -52.14 0.86 -48.90
N LYS A 572 -50.81 0.90 -49.08
CA LYS A 572 -50.12 0.92 -50.38
C LYS A 572 -48.92 -0.02 -50.50
N MET A 573 -48.61 -0.82 -49.47
CA MET A 573 -47.43 -1.69 -49.44
C MET A 573 -47.81 -3.16 -49.68
N SER A 574 -46.85 -3.96 -50.11
CA SER A 574 -47.03 -5.39 -50.36
C SER A 574 -47.03 -6.21 -49.07
N VAL A 575 -47.59 -7.43 -49.13
CA VAL A 575 -47.67 -8.35 -47.98
C VAL A 575 -46.28 -8.67 -47.40
N LYS A 576 -45.23 -8.71 -48.23
CA LYS A 576 -43.85 -8.97 -47.79
C LYS A 576 -43.29 -7.83 -46.92
N GLU A 577 -43.57 -6.58 -47.30
CA GLU A 577 -43.15 -5.39 -46.53
C GLU A 577 -43.96 -5.24 -45.23
N MET A 578 -45.23 -5.64 -45.25
CA MET A 578 -46.11 -5.62 -44.08
C MET A 578 -45.58 -6.49 -42.93
N VAL A 579 -45.06 -7.69 -43.22
CA VAL A 579 -44.46 -8.58 -42.22
C VAL A 579 -43.16 -7.99 -41.67
N GLN A 580 -42.29 -7.45 -42.53
CA GLN A 580 -41.03 -6.85 -42.11
C GLN A 580 -41.24 -5.61 -41.22
N GLY A 581 -42.23 -4.77 -41.54
CA GLY A 581 -42.63 -3.62 -40.70
C GLY A 581 -43.27 -4.01 -39.36
N PHE A 582 -43.97 -5.15 -39.30
CA PHE A 582 -44.54 -5.66 -38.06
C PHE A 582 -43.45 -6.12 -37.08
N PHE A 583 -42.45 -6.86 -37.57
CA PHE A 583 -41.31 -7.30 -36.74
C PHE A 583 -40.46 -6.13 -36.24
N SER A 584 -40.14 -5.13 -37.06
CA SER A 584 -39.35 -3.98 -36.60
C SER A 584 -40.09 -3.11 -35.56
N PHE A 585 -41.41 -2.99 -35.67
CA PHE A 585 -42.24 -2.30 -34.68
C PHE A 585 -42.22 -3.00 -33.31
N PHE A 586 -42.38 -4.33 -33.28
CA PHE A 586 -42.29 -5.10 -32.03
C PHE A 586 -40.88 -5.09 -31.44
N TRP A 587 -39.83 -5.20 -32.28
CA TRP A 587 -38.44 -5.11 -31.83
C TRP A 587 -38.15 -3.78 -31.14
N MET A 588 -38.56 -2.66 -31.74
CA MET A 588 -38.40 -1.31 -31.19
C MET A 588 -39.12 -1.12 -29.84
N ILE A 589 -40.29 -1.74 -29.65
CA ILE A 589 -41.02 -1.72 -28.37
C ILE A 589 -40.28 -2.53 -27.30
N ILE A 590 -39.78 -3.72 -27.65
CA ILE A 590 -39.04 -4.59 -26.72
C ILE A 590 -37.74 -3.92 -26.28
N THR A 591 -36.96 -3.33 -27.20
CA THR A 591 -35.75 -2.58 -26.85
C THR A 591 -36.04 -1.34 -26.01
N GLY A 592 -37.17 -0.65 -26.26
CA GLY A 592 -37.60 0.49 -25.45
C GLY A 592 -37.99 0.11 -24.02
N LEU A 593 -38.71 -1.01 -23.84
CA LEU A 593 -39.02 -1.57 -22.52
C LEU A 593 -37.76 -2.01 -21.77
N PHE A 594 -36.81 -2.65 -22.46
CA PHE A 594 -35.54 -3.06 -21.87
C PHE A 594 -34.72 -1.85 -21.38
N HIS A 595 -34.59 -0.80 -22.21
CA HIS A 595 -33.93 0.45 -21.79
C HIS A 595 -34.63 1.14 -20.60
N PHE A 596 -35.96 1.11 -20.54
CA PHE A 596 -36.71 1.69 -19.42
C PHE A 596 -36.47 0.92 -18.11
N ILE A 597 -36.48 -0.42 -18.15
CA ILE A 597 -36.18 -1.27 -16.99
C ILE A 597 -34.73 -1.08 -16.56
N HIS A 598 -33.78 -1.07 -17.50
CA HIS A 598 -32.37 -0.79 -17.23
C HIS A 598 -32.18 0.59 -16.57
N SER A 599 -32.86 1.63 -17.06
CA SER A 599 -32.79 2.99 -16.50
C SER A 599 -33.39 3.07 -15.08
N LEU A 600 -34.45 2.31 -14.78
CA LEU A 600 -34.99 2.21 -13.41
C LEU A 600 -34.04 1.49 -12.46
N VAL A 601 -33.48 0.34 -12.88
CA VAL A 601 -32.54 -0.43 -12.06
C VAL A 601 -31.26 0.38 -11.81
N TRP A 602 -30.69 1.00 -12.84
CA TRP A 602 -29.50 1.84 -12.73
C TRP A 602 -29.75 3.10 -11.89
N GLY A 603 -30.93 3.72 -12.02
CA GLY A 603 -31.34 4.85 -11.17
C GLY A 603 -31.50 4.47 -9.70
N PHE A 604 -32.08 3.30 -9.40
CA PHE A 604 -32.16 2.76 -8.03
C PHE A 604 -30.77 2.43 -7.47
N PHE A 605 -29.90 1.82 -8.29
CA PHE A 605 -28.52 1.52 -7.91
C PHE A 605 -27.71 2.79 -7.64
N HIS A 606 -27.89 3.84 -8.45
CA HIS A 606 -27.26 5.15 -8.24
C HIS A 606 -27.78 5.84 -6.97
N ILE A 607 -29.08 5.75 -6.67
CA ILE A 607 -29.63 6.27 -5.40
C ILE A 607 -29.04 5.51 -4.22
N LEU A 608 -28.96 4.17 -4.26
CA LEU A 608 -28.28 3.39 -3.22
C LEU A 608 -26.81 3.79 -3.09
N TRP A 609 -26.08 3.91 -4.20
CA TRP A 609 -24.67 4.29 -4.23
C TRP A 609 -24.43 5.66 -3.60
N THR A 610 -25.19 6.69 -4.00
CA THR A 610 -25.08 8.04 -3.41
C THR A 610 -25.56 8.10 -1.96
N THR A 611 -26.41 7.16 -1.50
CA THR A 611 -26.88 7.09 -0.10
C THR A 611 -25.93 6.31 0.82
N LEU A 612 -25.20 5.34 0.27
CA LEU A 612 -24.23 4.49 1.01
C LEU A 612 -22.80 5.06 0.99
N PHE A 613 -22.43 5.75 -0.10
CA PHE A 613 -21.05 6.19 -0.36
C PHE A 613 -20.93 7.70 -0.63
N GLY A 614 -22.04 8.44 -0.69
CA GLY A 614 -22.03 9.90 -0.70
C GLY A 614 -21.97 10.47 0.73
N GLY A 615 -21.04 11.39 0.98
CA GLY A 615 -20.69 11.87 2.33
C GLY A 615 -21.86 12.39 3.16
N GLY A 616 -22.85 13.05 2.54
CA GLY A 616 -23.88 13.83 3.25
C GLY A 616 -24.71 13.12 4.33
N LEU A 617 -24.84 11.78 4.30
CA LEU A 617 -25.52 11.03 5.38
C LEU A 617 -24.54 10.70 6.54
N VAL A 618 -23.27 10.45 6.23
CA VAL A 618 -22.18 10.29 7.21
C VAL A 618 -21.82 11.62 7.86
N GLU A 619 -21.87 12.72 7.10
CA GLU A 619 -21.66 14.08 7.59
C GLU A 619 -22.87 14.60 8.36
N GLY A 620 -24.10 14.27 7.93
CA GLY A 620 -25.31 14.45 8.75
C GLY A 620 -25.21 13.74 10.11
N ALA A 621 -24.63 12.53 10.16
CA ALA A 621 -24.38 11.81 11.40
C ALA A 621 -23.24 12.42 12.24
N LYS A 622 -22.12 12.85 11.62
CA LYS A 622 -21.03 13.58 12.30
C LYS A 622 -21.51 14.89 12.92
N ASN A 623 -22.40 15.62 12.23
CA ASN A 623 -22.90 16.92 12.67
C ASN A 623 -23.99 16.81 13.74
N MET A 624 -24.61 15.64 13.92
CA MET A 624 -25.52 15.37 15.06
C MET A 624 -24.72 15.03 16.32
N LYS A 625 -23.97 16.02 16.81
CA LYS A 625 -23.03 15.93 17.93
C LYS A 625 -23.70 15.52 19.25
N VAL A 626 -23.48 14.26 19.66
CA VAL A 626 -23.85 13.76 21.00
C VAL A 626 -23.04 14.45 22.12
N THR A 627 -21.93 15.10 21.78
CA THR A 627 -21.12 15.93 22.70
C THR A 627 -21.94 16.99 23.44
N ASP A 628 -22.98 17.52 22.81
CA ASP A 628 -23.69 18.70 23.29
C ASP A 628 -24.79 18.33 24.32
N ILE A 629 -25.03 17.01 24.51
CA ILE A 629 -25.97 16.45 25.49
C ILE A 629 -25.25 15.71 26.63
N LEU A 630 -23.98 15.30 26.43
CA LEU A 630 -23.16 14.60 27.42
C LEU A 630 -21.91 15.37 27.88
N GLY A 631 -21.71 16.60 27.41
CA GLY A 631 -20.59 17.46 27.75
C GLY A 631 -20.63 18.02 29.19
N ASN A 632 -20.31 17.18 30.18
CA ASN A 632 -19.67 17.58 31.45
C ASN A 632 -19.26 16.35 32.31
N MET A 633 -18.39 15.50 31.76
CA MET A 633 -17.58 14.57 32.56
C MET A 633 -16.16 14.53 31.96
N PRO A 634 -15.11 14.97 32.68
CA PRO A 634 -13.75 14.95 32.15
C PRO A 634 -13.22 13.51 32.03
N ASP A 635 -12.50 13.22 30.96
CA ASP A 635 -11.80 11.93 30.82
C ASP A 635 -10.62 11.88 31.80
N PRO A 636 -10.53 10.87 32.70
CA PRO A 636 -9.45 10.80 33.67
C PRO A 636 -8.06 10.54 33.06
N THR A 637 -7.97 10.16 31.78
CA THR A 637 -6.74 9.62 31.18
C THR A 637 -5.87 10.65 30.45
N GLN A 638 -6.26 11.94 30.42
CA GLN A 638 -5.57 12.98 29.63
C GLN A 638 -4.69 13.93 30.47
N PHE A 639 -3.78 13.38 31.29
CA PHE A 639 -2.76 14.15 32.03
C PHE A 639 -1.35 14.05 31.44
N GLY A 640 -1.14 14.80 30.34
CA GLY A 640 0.14 15.37 29.89
C GLY A 640 1.33 14.44 29.63
N ILE A 641 1.68 14.24 28.35
CA ILE A 641 3.02 13.85 27.87
C ILE A 641 3.31 14.64 26.57
N HIS A 642 4.05 15.75 26.68
CA HIS A 642 4.37 16.76 25.65
C HIS A 642 3.16 17.35 24.88
N GLY A 643 3.20 18.58 24.32
CA GLY A 643 4.27 19.59 24.35
C GLY A 643 3.97 20.84 23.48
N ASP A 644 2.73 21.03 23.00
CA ASP A 644 2.38 22.07 22.01
C ASP A 644 2.17 23.46 22.64
N VAL A 645 3.26 24.07 23.11
CA VAL A 645 3.29 25.45 23.65
C VAL A 645 2.78 26.49 22.63
N LEU A 646 2.85 26.18 21.33
CA LEU A 646 2.48 27.07 20.23
C LEU A 646 0.96 27.18 19.97
N GLU A 647 0.14 26.33 20.60
CA GLU A 647 -1.33 26.48 20.56
C GLU A 647 -1.87 27.31 21.73
N THR A 648 -1.16 27.39 22.86
CA THR A 648 -1.65 28.11 24.06
C THR A 648 -1.76 29.62 23.81
N GLU A 649 -0.78 30.23 23.13
CA GLU A 649 -0.85 31.65 22.74
C GLU A 649 -1.97 31.94 21.72
N LYS A 650 -2.34 30.96 20.87
CA LYS A 650 -3.48 31.09 19.95
C LYS A 650 -4.82 30.97 20.68
N MET A 651 -4.91 30.15 21.74
CA MET A 651 -6.11 30.08 22.56
C MET A 651 -6.38 31.39 23.32
N GLU A 652 -5.37 31.99 23.97
CA GLU A 652 -5.55 33.29 24.64
C GLU A 652 -5.92 34.41 23.65
N ALA A 653 -5.32 34.44 22.46
CA ALA A 653 -5.72 35.36 21.40
C ALA A 653 -7.19 35.15 20.96
N SER A 654 -7.63 33.89 20.84
CA SER A 654 -9.02 33.56 20.48
C SER A 654 -10.04 33.91 21.58
N GLU A 655 -9.71 33.72 22.86
CA GLU A 655 -10.60 34.08 23.97
C GLU A 655 -10.80 35.60 24.06
N THR A 656 -9.76 36.41 23.81
CA THR A 656 -9.93 37.88 23.80
C THR A 656 -10.86 38.37 22.69
N LEU A 657 -10.82 37.77 21.50
CA LEU A 657 -11.76 38.07 20.40
C LEU A 657 -13.19 37.64 20.71
N ALA A 658 -13.38 36.43 21.28
CA ALA A 658 -14.70 35.95 21.69
C ALA A 658 -15.36 36.85 22.77
N LEU A 659 -14.55 37.43 23.66
CA LEU A 659 -15.03 38.35 24.69
C LEU A 659 -15.45 39.72 24.12
N GLU A 660 -14.82 40.21 23.05
CA GLU A 660 -15.23 41.46 22.38
C GLU A 660 -16.55 41.30 21.60
N GLU A 661 -16.81 40.16 20.96
CA GLU A 661 -18.12 39.91 20.30
C GLU A 661 -19.26 39.75 21.33
N MET A 662 -19.06 38.97 22.40
CA MET A 662 -20.06 38.85 23.48
C MET A 662 -20.36 40.19 24.17
N GLY A 663 -19.42 41.14 24.17
CA GLY A 663 -19.62 42.48 24.70
C GLY A 663 -20.62 43.34 23.91
N GLN A 664 -20.82 43.07 22.61
CA GLN A 664 -21.61 43.94 21.73
C GLN A 664 -23.07 43.52 21.56
N MET A 665 -23.44 42.26 21.84
CA MET A 665 -24.85 41.83 21.77
C MET A 665 -25.73 42.32 22.95
N ALA A 666 -25.15 42.93 23.98
CA ALA A 666 -25.84 43.29 25.22
C ALA A 666 -26.54 44.68 25.22
N GLN A 667 -26.87 45.25 24.06
CA GLN A 667 -27.62 46.53 24.00
C GLN A 667 -28.37 46.79 22.68
N GLY A 668 -29.60 46.28 22.55
CA GLY A 668 -30.50 46.60 21.43
C GLY A 668 -31.77 45.74 21.42
N ASP A 669 -32.89 46.28 21.90
CA ASP A 669 -34.14 45.53 22.10
C ASP A 669 -35.19 45.78 20.99
N GLY A 670 -35.91 44.72 20.61
CA GLY A 670 -37.20 44.74 19.91
C GLY A 670 -37.26 45.23 18.45
N ALA A 671 -36.95 44.36 17.47
CA ALA A 671 -37.16 44.69 16.04
C ALA A 671 -37.64 43.56 15.07
N GLU A 672 -37.70 42.27 15.46
CA GLU A 672 -38.00 41.16 14.52
C GLU A 672 -39.34 40.42 14.75
N ALA A 673 -40.35 41.11 15.28
CA ALA A 673 -41.70 40.54 15.47
C ALA A 673 -42.73 40.92 14.39
N ASP A 674 -42.38 41.82 13.45
CA ASP A 674 -43.37 42.55 12.63
C ASP A 674 -43.37 42.18 11.12
N LEU A 675 -42.32 41.52 10.62
CA LEU A 675 -42.19 41.14 9.19
C LEU A 675 -43.16 40.03 8.73
N MET A 676 -43.91 39.42 9.66
CA MET A 676 -44.98 38.45 9.37
C MET A 676 -46.39 39.08 9.40
N ALA A 677 -46.51 40.41 9.42
CA ALA A 677 -47.79 41.13 9.45
C ALA A 677 -48.23 41.79 8.12
N GLU A 678 -47.32 42.03 7.16
CA GLU A 678 -47.62 42.94 6.03
C GLU A 678 -48.31 42.28 4.81
N LEU A 679 -48.38 40.94 4.73
CA LEU A 679 -48.87 40.25 3.51
C LEU A 679 -50.40 40.06 3.41
N LEU A 680 -51.20 40.40 4.44
CA LEU A 680 -52.64 40.07 4.50
C LEU A 680 -53.53 41.15 5.16
N ASN A 681 -53.78 42.30 4.50
CA ASN A 681 -54.93 43.17 4.89
C ASN A 681 -55.60 44.06 3.81
N ILE A 682 -56.04 43.43 2.70
CA ILE A 682 -57.39 43.56 2.10
C ILE A 682 -58.09 44.97 1.97
N GLN A 683 -58.25 45.43 0.71
CA GLN A 683 -59.34 46.29 0.14
C GLN A 683 -59.43 47.82 0.46
N PRO A 684 -60.25 48.65 -0.26
CA PRO A 684 -61.02 48.43 -1.51
C PRO A 684 -60.88 49.49 -2.65
N LYS A 685 -61.38 49.12 -3.85
CA LYS A 685 -61.84 49.93 -5.02
C LYS A 685 -61.84 51.48 -4.98
N ARG A 686 -61.39 52.11 -6.09
CA ARG A 686 -62.29 52.81 -7.05
C ARG A 686 -61.71 53.19 -8.44
N GLU A 687 -62.58 53.03 -9.46
CA GLU A 687 -62.75 53.74 -10.76
C GLU A 687 -61.54 54.41 -11.48
N GLY A 688 -61.22 54.20 -12.78
CA GLY A 688 -61.74 53.27 -13.82
C GLY A 688 -62.04 53.91 -15.20
N LYS A 689 -62.05 53.14 -16.31
CA LYS A 689 -62.88 53.35 -17.53
C LYS A 689 -62.71 52.29 -18.66
N HIS A 690 -63.85 51.87 -19.24
CA HIS A 690 -64.16 51.21 -20.55
C HIS A 690 -63.24 50.10 -21.16
N GLY A 691 -63.77 48.99 -21.69
CA GLY A 691 -65.17 48.53 -21.69
C GLY A 691 -65.50 47.31 -22.60
N THR A 692 -66.74 46.80 -22.44
CA THR A 692 -67.52 45.86 -23.32
C THR A 692 -67.03 44.42 -23.57
N GLU A 693 -67.55 43.46 -22.77
CA GLU A 693 -68.66 42.50 -23.09
C GLU A 693 -68.92 41.98 -24.54
N PRO A 694 -69.70 40.86 -24.74
CA PRO A 694 -70.71 40.24 -23.85
C PRO A 694 -70.70 38.69 -23.69
N GLY A 695 -71.52 38.17 -22.74
CA GLY A 695 -71.93 36.74 -22.72
C GLY A 695 -72.46 36.18 -21.37
N LEU A 696 -73.74 36.40 -21.03
CA LEU A 696 -74.45 35.69 -19.93
C LEU A 696 -75.01 34.32 -20.41
N GLY A 697 -75.22 33.30 -19.57
CA GLY A 697 -76.40 33.11 -18.68
C GLY A 697 -77.26 31.92 -19.22
N ASP A 698 -78.05 31.17 -18.44
CA ASP A 698 -78.41 31.29 -17.02
C ASP A 698 -78.91 29.95 -16.39
N VAL A 699 -78.77 29.83 -15.06
CA VAL A 699 -79.59 29.13 -14.00
C VAL A 699 -80.59 28.01 -14.38
N SER A 700 -80.58 26.83 -13.73
CA SER A 700 -81.41 26.42 -12.54
C SER A 700 -81.26 24.90 -12.23
N GLU A 701 -81.59 24.29 -11.07
CA GLU A 701 -81.76 24.70 -9.65
C GLU A 701 -81.75 23.45 -8.68
N VAL A 702 -81.38 23.66 -7.41
CA VAL A 702 -81.76 23.06 -6.07
C VAL A 702 -82.46 21.66 -6.02
N VAL A 703 -82.18 20.69 -5.11
CA VAL A 703 -82.62 20.58 -3.68
C VAL A 703 -81.96 19.40 -2.88
N VAL A 704 -81.43 19.71 -1.69
CA VAL A 704 -81.35 19.01 -0.35
C VAL A 704 -81.44 17.46 -0.21
N GLY A 705 -80.60 16.88 0.68
CA GLY A 705 -80.86 15.59 1.38
C GLY A 705 -79.70 15.06 2.27
N ASP A 706 -79.98 14.59 3.49
CA ASP A 706 -79.01 14.07 4.49
C ASP A 706 -78.76 12.54 4.43
N ALA A 707 -77.74 12.06 5.17
CA ALA A 707 -77.28 10.67 5.24
C ALA A 707 -78.17 9.72 6.10
N PRO A 708 -77.96 8.39 6.03
CA PRO A 708 -77.36 7.70 7.18
C PRO A 708 -76.39 6.53 6.81
N SER A 709 -76.18 5.58 7.73
CA SER A 709 -74.98 4.73 7.86
C SER A 709 -75.19 3.20 7.76
N ILE A 710 -74.08 2.45 7.97
CA ILE A 710 -73.97 1.01 8.29
C ILE A 710 -74.07 0.02 7.11
N ALA A 711 -73.14 -0.96 7.12
CA ALA A 711 -73.10 -2.07 6.17
C ALA A 711 -74.04 -3.22 6.57
N SER A 712 -74.57 -3.98 5.61
CA SER A 712 -75.24 -5.26 5.93
C SER A 712 -75.26 -6.30 4.80
N ALA A 713 -74.91 -7.52 5.20
CA ALA A 713 -75.47 -8.82 4.80
C ALA A 713 -75.93 -9.08 3.33
N VAL A 714 -75.03 -9.71 2.58
CA VAL A 714 -75.20 -11.09 2.06
C VAL A 714 -76.64 -11.58 1.82
N LYS A 715 -77.05 -11.62 0.53
CA LYS A 715 -77.94 -12.63 -0.14
C LYS A 715 -78.16 -12.19 -1.61
N GLN A 716 -78.47 -13.05 -2.59
CA GLN A 716 -78.84 -14.46 -2.53
C GLN A 716 -78.43 -15.28 -3.77
N LYS A 717 -78.17 -16.57 -3.54
CA LYS A 717 -78.14 -17.63 -4.55
C LYS A 717 -79.37 -17.64 -5.47
N LYS A 718 -79.13 -17.60 -6.78
CA LYS A 718 -79.77 -18.49 -7.78
C LYS A 718 -78.63 -19.17 -8.54
N ALA A 719 -78.48 -20.49 -8.64
CA ALA A 719 -79.41 -21.62 -8.50
C ALA A 719 -80.59 -21.55 -9.48
N GLN A 720 -80.80 -22.51 -10.38
CA GLN A 720 -80.18 -23.85 -10.51
C GLN A 720 -80.56 -24.49 -11.86
N ILE A 721 -79.73 -25.40 -12.40
CA ILE A 721 -80.14 -26.63 -13.15
C ILE A 721 -80.79 -26.40 -14.55
N ALA A 722 -80.65 -27.24 -15.59
CA ALA A 722 -80.09 -28.60 -15.79
C ALA A 722 -79.49 -28.76 -17.22
N ALA A 723 -78.84 -29.85 -17.63
CA ALA A 723 -77.96 -30.85 -16.99
C ALA A 723 -77.65 -32.01 -17.98
N LYS A 724 -76.40 -32.51 -18.02
CA LYS A 724 -75.94 -33.86 -18.50
C LYS A 724 -74.39 -33.87 -18.48
N LYS A 725 -73.68 -34.97 -18.17
CA LYS A 725 -73.95 -36.15 -17.32
C LYS A 725 -72.61 -36.79 -16.88
N ARG A 726 -72.62 -37.72 -15.91
CA ARG A 726 -71.46 -38.36 -15.22
C ARG A 726 -70.56 -39.27 -16.08
N ALA A 727 -69.31 -39.46 -15.59
CA ALA A 727 -68.42 -40.65 -15.65
C ALA A 727 -67.79 -41.04 -17.01
N ALA A 728 -66.62 -41.70 -17.13
CA ALA A 728 -65.39 -41.93 -16.29
C ALA A 728 -64.34 -42.71 -17.19
N ASN A 729 -63.06 -42.99 -16.92
CA ASN A 729 -62.10 -42.74 -15.80
C ASN A 729 -60.96 -41.79 -16.32
N GLY A 730 -59.69 -41.71 -15.86
CA GLY A 730 -59.01 -42.11 -14.60
C GLY A 730 -58.03 -43.32 -14.65
N ASP A 731 -56.71 -43.11 -14.82
CA ASP A 731 -55.61 -43.98 -14.29
C ASP A 731 -54.23 -43.25 -14.22
N TYR A 732 -53.15 -43.94 -13.80
CA TYR A 732 -51.81 -43.47 -13.38
C TYR A 732 -50.63 -43.73 -14.37
N LYS A 733 -49.49 -43.07 -14.09
CA LYS A 733 -48.06 -43.53 -14.19
C LYS A 733 -47.19 -43.48 -15.49
N SER A 734 -45.98 -42.95 -15.28
CA SER A 734 -44.60 -43.35 -15.68
C SER A 734 -44.24 -44.27 -16.88
N ASP A 735 -43.24 -43.79 -17.65
CA ASP A 735 -42.02 -44.43 -18.17
C ASP A 735 -41.99 -45.53 -19.28
N SER A 736 -41.12 -45.27 -20.28
CA SER A 736 -40.47 -46.22 -21.24
C SER A 736 -41.38 -46.91 -22.28
N GLU A 737 -40.94 -47.35 -23.48
CA GLU A 737 -39.66 -47.92 -23.93
C GLU A 737 -39.26 -47.59 -25.40
N LYS A 738 -38.21 -48.27 -25.91
CA LYS A 738 -37.53 -48.16 -27.24
C LYS A 738 -38.38 -48.57 -28.46
N GLY A 739 -37.88 -48.30 -29.68
CA GLY A 739 -38.05 -49.23 -30.81
C GLY A 739 -37.95 -48.64 -32.23
N ASP A 740 -37.12 -49.27 -33.07
CA ASP A 740 -36.83 -49.05 -34.51
C ASP A 740 -38.09 -49.12 -35.44
N SER A 741 -38.11 -48.78 -36.74
CA SER A 741 -37.08 -48.68 -37.81
C SER A 741 -37.30 -47.42 -38.72
N GLU A 742 -36.89 -47.23 -40.00
CA GLU A 742 -36.26 -48.07 -41.05
C GLU A 742 -35.54 -47.22 -42.16
N ASP A 743 -35.19 -47.84 -43.29
CA ASP A 743 -34.46 -47.35 -44.49
C ASP A 743 -35.20 -46.30 -45.37
N GLY A 744 -34.61 -45.65 -46.40
CA GLY A 744 -33.28 -45.76 -47.07
C GLY A 744 -33.12 -44.64 -48.13
N GLU A 745 -32.09 -44.55 -49.01
CA GLU A 745 -30.98 -45.45 -49.37
C GLU A 745 -29.69 -44.66 -49.77
N LYS A 746 -28.58 -45.37 -50.04
CA LYS A 746 -27.18 -44.88 -50.19
C LYS A 746 -26.77 -44.48 -51.63
N ARG A 747 -25.59 -43.83 -51.79
CA ARG A 747 -24.37 -44.43 -52.44
C ARG A 747 -23.18 -43.48 -52.63
N ASP A 748 -21.99 -43.97 -52.28
CA ASP A 748 -20.64 -43.47 -52.62
C ASP A 748 -20.20 -43.91 -54.05
N PRO A 749 -19.05 -43.48 -54.62
CA PRO A 749 -17.73 -44.03 -54.22
C PRO A 749 -16.46 -43.13 -54.34
N ASP A 750 -15.60 -43.21 -53.32
CA ASP A 750 -14.13 -43.48 -53.38
C ASP A 750 -13.28 -43.07 -54.62
N LYS A 751 -12.33 -42.11 -54.47
CA LYS A 751 -10.85 -42.31 -54.69
C LYS A 751 -9.88 -41.10 -54.60
N SER A 752 -8.89 -41.26 -53.72
CA SER A 752 -7.43 -41.00 -53.87
C SER A 752 -6.80 -39.69 -54.43
N LYS A 753 -5.96 -39.08 -53.55
CA LYS A 753 -4.49 -38.78 -53.70
C LYS A 753 -3.93 -37.43 -54.22
N ASP A 754 -2.80 -37.10 -53.58
CA ASP A 754 -1.64 -36.24 -53.93
C ASP A 754 -1.93 -34.73 -54.15
N GLU A 755 -1.35 -33.76 -53.40
CA GLU A 755 0.07 -33.31 -53.31
C GLU A 755 0.62 -32.78 -54.66
N SER A 756 1.26 -31.61 -54.79
CA SER A 756 1.74 -30.58 -53.83
C SER A 756 1.90 -29.19 -54.56
N PRO A 757 2.42 -28.09 -53.97
CA PRO A 757 2.24 -26.71 -54.48
C PRO A 757 3.31 -26.21 -55.47
N PRO A 758 3.19 -24.95 -55.93
CA PRO A 758 4.38 -24.08 -55.94
C PRO A 758 4.14 -22.64 -55.41
N GLU A 759 5.17 -22.10 -54.77
CA GLU A 759 5.37 -20.66 -54.54
C GLU A 759 6.06 -19.99 -55.77
N PRO A 760 6.71 -18.81 -55.68
CA PRO A 760 6.06 -17.52 -55.89
C PRO A 760 6.67 -16.74 -57.07
N LEU A 761 6.01 -15.66 -57.51
CA LEU A 761 6.64 -14.66 -58.38
C LEU A 761 6.26 -13.23 -57.97
N VAL A 762 7.22 -12.32 -58.12
CA VAL A 762 7.14 -10.89 -57.80
C VAL A 762 7.08 -10.08 -59.10
N GLU A 763 6.21 -9.07 -59.16
CA GLU A 763 6.37 -7.93 -60.07
C GLU A 763 6.12 -6.61 -59.33
N GLU A 764 6.91 -5.59 -59.63
CA GLU A 764 6.77 -4.25 -59.07
C GLU A 764 5.69 -3.43 -59.78
N LYS A 765 4.94 -2.60 -59.04
CA LYS A 765 4.94 -1.12 -59.25
C LYS A 765 4.21 -0.33 -58.15
N LYS A 766 4.42 0.98 -58.18
CA LYS A 766 4.14 1.94 -57.09
C LYS A 766 2.65 2.33 -56.99
N ALA A 767 2.30 2.81 -55.79
CA ALA A 767 0.97 3.17 -55.33
C ALA A 767 0.22 4.23 -56.18
N PRO A 768 -1.11 4.36 -55.95
CA PRO A 768 -1.57 5.60 -55.31
C PRO A 768 -2.33 5.39 -53.99
N LYS A 769 -2.34 6.44 -53.16
CA LYS A 769 -2.89 6.47 -51.79
C LYS A 769 -4.38 6.06 -51.73
N LYS A 770 -4.75 5.24 -50.74
CA LYS A 770 -6.10 5.19 -50.16
C LYS A 770 -6.02 5.22 -48.62
N ARG A 771 -7.10 5.71 -48.02
CA ARG A 771 -7.22 6.15 -46.62
C ARG A 771 -6.85 5.07 -45.60
N LEU A 772 -6.41 5.51 -44.42
CA LEU A 772 -6.39 4.71 -43.19
C LEU A 772 -7.75 4.00 -43.03
N GLY A 773 -7.70 2.68 -42.88
CA GLY A 773 -8.81 1.90 -42.36
C GLY A 773 -8.59 1.71 -40.88
N LEU A 774 -9.57 2.05 -40.05
CA LEU A 774 -9.55 1.76 -38.62
C LEU A 774 -9.32 0.24 -38.45
N ARG A 775 -8.27 -0.15 -37.70
CA ARG A 775 -8.08 -1.54 -37.31
C ARG A 775 -9.29 -1.94 -36.47
N LYS A 776 -10.01 -2.99 -36.89
CA LYS A 776 -10.78 -3.77 -35.93
C LYS A 776 -9.78 -4.64 -35.17
N GLU A 777 -9.66 -4.40 -33.88
CA GLU A 777 -9.01 -5.33 -32.97
C GLU A 777 -9.78 -6.66 -32.92
N PRO A 778 -9.11 -7.78 -32.60
CA PRO A 778 -9.81 -9.03 -32.35
C PRO A 778 -10.73 -8.88 -31.11
N PRO A 779 -11.90 -9.54 -31.08
CA PRO A 779 -12.81 -9.45 -29.94
C PRO A 779 -12.19 -9.98 -28.63
N GLU A 780 -11.15 -10.81 -28.73
CA GLU A 780 -10.36 -11.33 -27.62
C GLU A 780 -9.56 -10.22 -26.91
N ALA A 781 -9.02 -9.24 -27.63
CA ALA A 781 -8.31 -8.11 -27.04
C ALA A 781 -9.28 -7.18 -26.27
N PHE A 782 -10.47 -6.92 -26.84
CA PHE A 782 -11.52 -6.18 -26.14
C PHE A 782 -11.98 -6.90 -24.86
N MET A 783 -12.15 -8.23 -24.91
CA MET A 783 -12.52 -9.00 -23.72
C MET A 783 -11.41 -9.01 -22.66
N ALA A 784 -10.13 -9.08 -23.07
CA ALA A 784 -9.00 -8.98 -22.14
C ALA A 784 -8.91 -7.59 -21.49
N SER A 785 -9.04 -6.51 -22.28
CA SER A 785 -9.09 -5.13 -21.79
C SER A 785 -10.27 -4.89 -20.84
N PHE A 786 -11.46 -5.42 -21.17
CA PHE A 786 -12.64 -5.33 -20.30
C PHE A 786 -12.46 -6.09 -18.98
N LEU A 787 -11.85 -7.28 -19.01
CA LEU A 787 -11.56 -8.05 -17.79
C LEU A 787 -10.50 -7.35 -16.92
N ALA A 788 -9.43 -6.82 -17.51
CA ALA A 788 -8.43 -6.03 -16.79
C ALA A 788 -9.04 -4.75 -16.18
N GLY A 789 -9.89 -4.04 -16.93
CA GLY A 789 -10.62 -2.88 -16.40
C GLY A 789 -11.58 -3.23 -15.24
N LEU A 790 -12.19 -4.42 -15.28
CA LEU A 790 -13.02 -4.94 -14.19
C LEU A 790 -12.18 -5.33 -12.97
N GLU A 791 -10.99 -5.91 -13.16
CA GLU A 791 -10.04 -6.23 -12.10
C GLU A 791 -9.46 -4.97 -11.43
N ILE A 792 -9.15 -3.92 -12.20
CA ILE A 792 -8.78 -2.60 -11.70
C ILE A 792 -9.93 -1.99 -10.88
N TYR A 793 -11.16 -1.99 -11.42
CA TYR A 793 -12.33 -1.46 -10.71
C TYR A 793 -12.62 -2.25 -9.41
N GLN A 794 -12.51 -3.57 -9.43
CA GLN A 794 -12.61 -4.42 -8.25
C GLN A 794 -11.56 -4.04 -7.21
N THR A 795 -10.31 -3.84 -7.61
CA THR A 795 -9.22 -3.45 -6.71
C THR A 795 -9.48 -2.09 -6.07
N LYS A 796 -9.87 -1.07 -6.85
CA LYS A 796 -10.26 0.25 -6.31
C LYS A 796 -11.43 0.15 -5.32
N MET A 797 -12.46 -0.64 -5.64
CA MET A 797 -13.61 -0.86 -4.74
C MET A 797 -13.20 -1.54 -3.42
N LEU A 798 -12.29 -2.52 -3.47
CA LEU A 798 -11.78 -3.21 -2.28
C LEU A 798 -10.91 -2.29 -1.41
N ASN A 799 -10.05 -1.47 -2.03
CA ASN A 799 -9.26 -0.45 -1.32
C ASN A 799 -10.17 0.56 -0.63
N TYR A 800 -11.23 1.05 -1.29
CA TYR A 800 -12.22 1.95 -0.68
C TYR A 800 -12.91 1.32 0.54
N LEU A 801 -13.27 0.03 0.48
CA LEU A 801 -13.87 -0.70 1.60
C LEU A 801 -12.89 -0.91 2.77
N ALA A 802 -11.61 -1.15 2.48
CA ALA A 802 -10.56 -1.23 3.49
C ALA A 802 -10.31 0.15 4.15
N ARG A 803 -10.16 1.22 3.35
CA ARG A 803 -9.99 2.62 3.83
C ARG A 803 -11.12 3.06 4.76
N ASN A 804 -12.35 2.60 4.49
CA ASN A 804 -13.55 2.98 5.27
C ASN A 804 -14.00 1.95 6.32
N PHE A 805 -13.22 0.91 6.64
CA PHE A 805 -13.63 -0.16 7.55
C PHE A 805 -14.19 0.35 8.90
N TYR A 806 -13.51 1.28 9.57
CA TYR A 806 -13.97 1.83 10.86
C TYR A 806 -15.24 2.67 10.72
N ASN A 807 -15.39 3.42 9.62
CA ASN A 807 -16.60 4.20 9.33
C ASN A 807 -17.81 3.27 9.10
N LEU A 808 -17.61 2.17 8.36
CA LEU A 808 -18.62 1.15 8.11
C LEU A 808 -19.05 0.43 9.40
N ARG A 809 -18.12 0.12 10.31
CA ARG A 809 -18.46 -0.46 11.62
C ARG A 809 -19.27 0.51 12.49
N PHE A 810 -18.89 1.79 12.54
CA PHE A 810 -19.65 2.80 13.28
C PHE A 810 -21.07 2.99 12.70
N LEU A 811 -21.20 2.97 11.36
CA LEU A 811 -22.50 3.00 10.69
C LEU A 811 -23.33 1.74 11.01
N ALA A 812 -22.73 0.56 11.05
CA ALA A 812 -23.43 -0.68 11.45
C ALA A 812 -24.01 -0.56 12.86
N LEU A 813 -23.22 -0.07 13.82
CA LEU A 813 -23.67 0.18 15.20
C LEU A 813 -24.81 1.20 15.27
N PHE A 814 -24.73 2.30 14.52
CA PHE A 814 -25.80 3.31 14.46
C PHE A 814 -27.10 2.72 13.86
N VAL A 815 -27.01 1.93 12.80
CA VAL A 815 -28.17 1.23 12.21
C VAL A 815 -28.73 0.18 13.19
N ALA A 816 -27.89 -0.52 13.95
CA ALA A 816 -28.34 -1.42 15.01
C ALA A 816 -29.12 -0.68 16.11
N PHE A 817 -28.68 0.51 16.55
CA PHE A 817 -29.45 1.37 17.45
C PHE A 817 -30.80 1.78 16.85
N ALA A 818 -30.84 2.20 15.58
CA ALA A 818 -32.08 2.60 14.91
C ALA A 818 -33.09 1.44 14.79
N ILE A 819 -32.62 0.22 14.46
CA ILE A 819 -33.44 -0.99 14.47
C ILE A 819 -33.99 -1.25 15.88
N ASN A 820 -33.13 -1.29 16.89
CA ASN A 820 -33.53 -1.60 18.26
C ASN A 820 -34.47 -0.55 18.87
N PHE A 821 -34.35 0.73 18.48
CA PHE A 821 -35.31 1.76 18.85
C PHE A 821 -36.71 1.46 18.28
N ILE A 822 -36.81 0.98 17.03
CA ILE A 822 -38.09 0.53 16.45
C ILE A 822 -38.61 -0.73 17.16
N LEU A 823 -37.72 -1.63 17.61
CA LEU A 823 -38.13 -2.85 18.33
C LEU A 823 -38.88 -2.56 19.64
N LEU A 824 -38.68 -1.38 20.26
CA LEU A 824 -39.41 -0.98 21.47
C LEU A 824 -40.93 -0.78 21.28
N PHE A 825 -41.40 -0.68 20.02
CA PHE A 825 -42.83 -0.52 19.71
C PHE A 825 -43.55 -1.85 19.41
N TYR A 826 -42.88 -3.00 19.60
CA TYR A 826 -43.53 -4.30 19.53
C TYR A 826 -44.46 -4.54 20.72
N LYS A 827 -45.60 -5.16 20.43
CA LYS A 827 -46.58 -5.58 21.42
C LYS A 827 -47.03 -7.01 21.17
N VAL A 828 -47.20 -7.78 22.24
CA VAL A 828 -47.85 -9.08 22.22
C VAL A 828 -49.35 -8.88 22.03
N THR A 829 -49.92 -9.51 21.00
CA THR A 829 -51.37 -9.61 20.80
C THR A 829 -51.76 -11.08 20.71
N GLY A 830 -52.34 -11.61 21.79
CA GLY A 830 -53.08 -12.88 21.75
C GLY A 830 -54.39 -12.70 20.98
N ASP A 831 -54.72 -13.66 20.12
CA ASP A 831 -55.81 -13.50 19.17
C ASP A 831 -57.19 -13.82 19.79
N TYR A 832 -58.01 -12.78 19.94
CA TYR A 832 -59.44 -12.87 20.28
C TYR A 832 -60.32 -12.33 19.12
N SER A 833 -59.86 -12.45 17.87
CA SER A 833 -60.56 -11.99 16.68
C SER A 833 -61.44 -13.10 16.10
N GLU A 834 -62.74 -13.11 16.43
CA GLU A 834 -63.72 -14.05 15.85
C GLU A 834 -64.06 -13.72 14.36
N GLU A 835 -63.11 -13.92 13.43
CA GLU A 835 -63.39 -13.92 11.98
C GLU A 835 -63.06 -15.28 11.33
N GLU A 836 -64.09 -16.15 11.22
CA GLU A 836 -63.98 -17.47 10.58
C GLU A 836 -63.67 -17.38 9.07
N ASP A 837 -62.48 -17.81 8.61
CA ASP A 837 -62.23 -18.06 7.18
C ASP A 837 -62.86 -19.40 6.71
N PRO A 838 -63.90 -19.41 5.83
CA PRO A 838 -64.73 -20.61 5.60
C PRO A 838 -64.10 -21.77 4.81
N TRP A 839 -62.78 -21.81 4.59
CA TRP A 839 -62.12 -22.77 3.69
C TRP A 839 -61.44 -23.98 4.36
N SER A 840 -61.26 -23.97 5.69
CA SER A 840 -60.46 -24.95 6.45
C SER A 840 -61.22 -26.20 6.93
N ARG A 841 -62.15 -26.77 6.15
CA ARG A 841 -62.96 -27.95 6.59
C ARG A 841 -62.79 -29.24 5.80
N ARG A 842 -61.74 -30.00 6.13
CA ARG A 842 -61.66 -31.46 5.86
C ARG A 842 -60.93 -32.19 7.00
N GLY A 843 -61.67 -32.43 8.10
CA GLY A 843 -61.07 -32.84 9.37
C GLY A 843 -60.81 -34.33 9.57
N ARG A 844 -60.22 -34.61 10.73
CA ARG A 844 -60.09 -35.91 11.39
C ARG A 844 -60.62 -35.72 12.82
N PRO A 845 -61.50 -36.58 13.37
CA PRO A 845 -62.05 -36.38 14.71
C PRO A 845 -61.20 -37.06 15.79
N GLY A 846 -60.97 -36.37 16.90
CA GLY A 846 -60.43 -36.93 18.14
C GLY A 846 -58.92 -36.82 18.29
N GLU A 847 -58.48 -35.71 18.89
CA GLU A 847 -57.42 -35.60 19.91
C GLU A 847 -57.49 -34.15 20.43
N GLU A 848 -57.78 -33.97 21.71
CA GLU A 848 -57.90 -32.66 22.38
C GLU A 848 -56.64 -32.46 23.25
N GLU A 849 -55.59 -31.88 22.67
CA GLU A 849 -54.40 -31.46 23.42
C GLU A 849 -54.02 -30.02 23.04
N ASP A 850 -53.43 -29.32 24.02
CA ASP A 850 -53.45 -27.87 24.18
C ASP A 850 -52.34 -27.17 23.34
N GLU A 851 -52.56 -27.00 22.02
CA GLU A 851 -51.71 -26.11 21.20
C GLU A 851 -51.97 -24.64 21.59
N GLY A 852 -51.18 -24.17 22.57
CA GLY A 852 -51.25 -22.81 23.11
C GLY A 852 -51.17 -21.73 22.03
N ALA A 853 -51.95 -20.66 22.23
CA ALA A 853 -52.14 -19.60 21.24
C ALA A 853 -50.80 -19.02 20.76
N LEU A 854 -50.61 -19.01 19.43
CA LEU A 854 -49.46 -18.36 18.79
C LEU A 854 -49.54 -16.83 19.00
N GLU A 855 -48.82 -16.34 20.00
CA GLU A 855 -48.66 -14.91 20.27
C GLU A 855 -47.90 -14.23 19.13
N TYR A 856 -48.64 -13.52 18.28
CA TYR A 856 -48.04 -12.72 17.22
C TYR A 856 -47.54 -11.38 17.80
N PHE A 857 -46.24 -11.12 17.60
CA PHE A 857 -45.61 -9.84 17.89
C PHE A 857 -46.01 -8.82 16.81
N VAL A 858 -46.89 -7.87 17.15
CA VAL A 858 -47.37 -6.83 16.23
C VAL A 858 -46.73 -5.49 16.59
N LEU A 859 -46.24 -4.77 15.58
CA LEU A 859 -45.66 -3.43 15.74
C LEU A 859 -46.80 -2.40 15.87
N GLN A 860 -46.89 -1.70 17.00
CA GLN A 860 -48.03 -0.81 17.28
C GLN A 860 -47.83 0.58 16.65
N GLU A 861 -48.18 0.73 15.37
CA GLU A 861 -48.01 1.98 14.62
C GLU A 861 -49.22 2.94 14.68
N SER A 862 -48.93 4.24 14.64
CA SER A 862 -49.90 5.32 14.37
C SER A 862 -49.71 5.98 12.99
N THR A 863 -48.62 5.65 12.27
CA THR A 863 -48.15 6.37 11.09
C THR A 863 -47.86 5.51 9.85
N GLY A 864 -47.73 4.18 9.99
CA GLY A 864 -47.70 3.23 8.87
C GLY A 864 -46.39 3.15 8.07
N TYR A 865 -45.27 3.61 8.64
CA TYR A 865 -43.95 3.57 7.99
C TYR A 865 -42.93 2.69 8.72
N MET A 866 -43.15 2.35 10.00
CA MET A 866 -42.11 1.74 10.83
C MET A 866 -41.79 0.30 10.41
N ALA A 867 -42.78 -0.53 10.06
CA ALA A 867 -42.54 -1.88 9.57
C ALA A 867 -41.79 -1.92 8.21
N PRO A 868 -42.16 -1.12 7.18
CA PRO A 868 -41.34 -0.93 5.99
C PRO A 868 -39.91 -0.44 6.29
N THR A 869 -39.76 0.57 7.16
CA THR A 869 -38.44 1.09 7.55
C THR A 869 -37.60 0.03 8.26
N LEU A 870 -38.18 -0.75 9.17
CA LEU A 870 -37.51 -1.85 9.88
C LEU A 870 -36.97 -2.90 8.90
N CYS A 871 -37.78 -3.29 7.91
CA CYS A 871 -37.37 -4.22 6.86
C CYS A 871 -36.20 -3.66 6.01
N CYS A 872 -36.29 -2.39 5.59
CA CYS A 872 -35.20 -1.73 4.87
C CYS A 872 -33.91 -1.64 5.71
N LEU A 873 -34.00 -1.28 6.99
CA LEU A 873 -32.85 -1.19 7.89
C LEU A 873 -32.23 -2.58 8.19
N ALA A 874 -33.04 -3.62 8.36
CA ALA A 874 -32.56 -5.00 8.56
C ALA A 874 -31.72 -5.49 7.36
N VAL A 875 -32.19 -5.25 6.13
CA VAL A 875 -31.43 -5.53 4.90
C VAL A 875 -30.15 -4.69 4.84
N LEU A 876 -30.25 -3.39 5.12
CA LEU A 876 -29.13 -2.45 5.12
C LEU A 876 -28.03 -2.85 6.10
N HIS A 877 -28.40 -3.17 7.35
CA HIS A 877 -27.48 -3.64 8.40
C HIS A 877 -26.73 -4.91 7.98
N THR A 878 -27.42 -5.84 7.32
CA THR A 878 -26.83 -7.10 6.85
C THR A 878 -25.83 -6.88 5.72
N ILE A 879 -26.11 -5.94 4.81
CA ILE A 879 -25.18 -5.51 3.77
C ILE A 879 -23.94 -4.84 4.39
N ILE A 880 -24.13 -3.86 5.28
CA ILE A 880 -23.01 -3.15 5.94
C ILE A 880 -22.15 -4.14 6.75
N SER A 881 -22.77 -5.07 7.48
CA SER A 881 -22.06 -6.10 8.23
C SER A 881 -21.19 -6.98 7.32
N PHE A 882 -21.73 -7.46 6.20
CA PHE A 882 -20.95 -8.22 5.22
C PHE A 882 -19.79 -7.39 4.62
N LEU A 883 -20.03 -6.10 4.31
CA LEU A 883 -18.98 -5.19 3.86
C LEU A 883 -17.88 -4.96 4.93
N CYS A 884 -18.23 -5.00 6.22
CA CYS A 884 -17.23 -4.96 7.31
C CYS A 884 -16.34 -6.20 7.34
N VAL A 885 -16.90 -7.41 7.11
CA VAL A 885 -16.11 -8.65 6.98
C VAL A 885 -15.15 -8.57 5.79
N VAL A 886 -15.62 -8.07 4.64
CA VAL A 886 -14.77 -7.85 3.45
C VAL A 886 -13.68 -6.81 3.74
N GLY A 887 -14.02 -5.65 4.29
CA GLY A 887 -13.06 -4.61 4.65
C GLY A 887 -11.98 -5.10 5.62
N TYR A 888 -12.34 -5.88 6.63
CA TYR A 888 -11.38 -6.50 7.55
C TYR A 888 -10.44 -7.50 6.84
N TYR A 889 -10.97 -8.31 5.92
CA TYR A 889 -10.18 -9.29 5.17
C TYR A 889 -9.14 -8.65 4.23
N TYR A 890 -9.36 -7.43 3.75
CA TYR A 890 -8.35 -6.69 2.97
C TYR A 890 -7.48 -5.76 3.83
N LEU A 891 -7.97 -5.25 4.97
CA LEU A 891 -7.19 -4.32 5.82
C LEU A 891 -6.29 -5.01 6.85
N LYS A 892 -6.75 -6.04 7.56
CA LYS A 892 -6.05 -6.59 8.75
C LYS A 892 -5.62 -8.05 8.61
N VAL A 893 -6.30 -8.87 7.81
CA VAL A 893 -5.83 -10.24 7.51
C VAL A 893 -4.44 -10.29 6.85
N PRO A 894 -4.03 -9.37 5.95
CA PRO A 894 -2.67 -9.39 5.39
C PRO A 894 -1.57 -9.27 6.46
N LEU A 895 -1.81 -8.45 7.50
CA LEU A 895 -0.92 -8.28 8.65
C LEU A 895 -0.87 -9.53 9.55
N VAL A 896 -2.01 -10.16 9.82
CA VAL A 896 -2.07 -11.41 10.60
C VAL A 896 -1.30 -12.52 9.88
N VAL A 897 -1.43 -12.62 8.55
CA VAL A 897 -0.66 -13.57 7.73
C VAL A 897 0.83 -13.21 7.70
N PHE A 898 1.19 -11.92 7.57
CA PHE A 898 2.58 -11.44 7.63
C PHE A 898 3.26 -11.81 8.96
N LYS A 899 2.64 -11.46 10.10
CA LYS A 899 3.11 -11.82 11.44
C LYS A 899 3.35 -13.34 11.57
N ARG A 900 2.46 -14.15 10.98
CA ARG A 900 2.54 -15.61 11.04
C ARG A 900 3.62 -16.20 10.12
N GLU A 901 3.75 -15.73 8.88
CA GLU A 901 4.85 -16.16 8.00
C GLU A 901 6.21 -15.78 8.57
N LYS A 902 6.34 -14.57 9.15
CA LYS A 902 7.52 -14.07 9.86
C LYS A 902 7.92 -14.99 11.02
N GLU A 903 6.96 -15.41 11.84
CA GLU A 903 7.17 -16.38 12.93
C GLU A 903 7.68 -17.73 12.41
N ILE A 904 7.06 -18.27 11.36
CA ILE A 904 7.42 -19.58 10.77
C ILE A 904 8.80 -19.53 10.13
N ALA A 905 9.11 -18.49 9.34
CA ALA A 905 10.39 -18.30 8.67
C ALA A 905 11.55 -18.29 9.68
N ARG A 906 11.39 -17.55 10.80
CA ARG A 906 12.41 -17.49 11.84
C ARG A 906 12.51 -18.78 12.65
N LYS A 907 11.40 -19.46 12.94
CA LYS A 907 11.42 -20.78 13.61
C LYS A 907 12.12 -21.86 12.76
N LEU A 908 11.97 -21.81 11.44
CA LEU A 908 12.73 -22.64 10.49
C LEU A 908 14.22 -22.28 10.45
N GLU A 909 14.55 -20.98 10.34
CA GLU A 909 15.94 -20.56 10.13
C GLU A 909 16.79 -20.56 11.41
N PHE A 910 16.28 -20.09 12.55
CA PHE A 910 17.08 -19.88 13.75
C PHE A 910 16.96 -21.04 14.75
N ALA A 911 15.73 -21.48 15.05
CA ALA A 911 15.50 -22.60 15.95
C ALA A 911 15.66 -23.98 15.27
N GLY A 912 15.54 -24.05 13.94
CA GLY A 912 15.56 -25.31 13.20
C GLY A 912 14.29 -26.16 13.40
N LEU A 913 13.21 -25.57 13.91
CA LEU A 913 11.93 -26.26 14.11
C LEU A 913 11.49 -26.93 12.81
N TYR A 914 10.86 -28.10 12.92
CA TYR A 914 10.52 -29.02 11.81
C TYR A 914 11.71 -29.74 11.15
N ILE A 915 12.97 -29.36 11.43
CA ILE A 915 14.20 -29.97 10.90
C ILE A 915 14.96 -30.74 11.99
N THR A 916 15.31 -30.04 13.07
CA THR A 916 16.01 -30.56 14.25
C THR A 916 15.03 -31.13 15.27
N GLU A 917 14.00 -30.35 15.58
CA GLU A 917 12.95 -30.63 16.56
C GLU A 917 11.57 -30.67 15.87
N GLN A 918 10.56 -31.24 16.54
CA GLN A 918 9.18 -31.17 16.10
C GLN A 918 8.34 -30.48 17.19
N PRO A 919 7.32 -29.68 16.82
CA PRO A 919 6.39 -29.14 17.80
C PRO A 919 5.70 -30.28 18.58
N SER A 920 5.32 -30.00 19.82
CA SER A 920 4.52 -30.90 20.66
C SER A 920 3.12 -31.08 20.07
N ASP A 921 2.44 -32.16 20.44
CA ASP A 921 1.05 -32.40 20.02
C ASP A 921 0.08 -31.34 20.60
N ASP A 922 0.45 -30.70 21.72
CA ASP A 922 -0.29 -29.59 22.32
C ASP A 922 -0.18 -28.27 21.52
N ASP A 923 0.89 -28.06 20.75
CA ASP A 923 1.05 -26.88 19.89
C ASP A 923 0.29 -27.05 18.56
N ILE A 924 -1.04 -27.02 18.64
CA ILE A 924 -1.95 -27.09 17.48
C ILE A 924 -1.58 -26.05 16.41
N LYS A 925 -1.08 -24.88 16.83
CA LYS A 925 -0.60 -23.80 15.94
C LYS A 925 0.62 -24.28 15.13
N GLY A 926 1.67 -24.74 15.79
CA GLY A 926 2.85 -25.31 15.12
C GLY A 926 2.54 -26.56 14.28
N GLN A 927 1.61 -27.42 14.71
CA GLN A 927 1.17 -28.55 13.89
C GLN A 927 0.48 -28.11 12.58
N TRP A 928 -0.31 -27.03 12.60
CA TRP A 928 -1.01 -26.51 11.42
C TRP A 928 -0.04 -25.91 10.38
N ASP A 929 1.01 -25.22 10.83
CA ASP A 929 2.01 -24.61 9.93
C ASP A 929 2.77 -25.63 9.07
N ARG A 930 2.80 -26.91 9.48
CA ARG A 930 3.42 -28.01 8.70
C ARG A 930 2.84 -28.13 7.29
N LEU A 931 1.62 -27.63 7.06
CA LEU A 931 0.99 -27.56 5.75
C LEU A 931 1.64 -26.52 4.82
N VAL A 932 2.13 -25.38 5.34
CA VAL A 932 2.61 -24.25 4.53
C VAL A 932 4.09 -24.37 4.14
N ILE A 933 4.91 -25.04 4.95
CA ILE A 933 6.36 -25.16 4.73
C ILE A 933 6.69 -25.81 3.36
N ASN A 934 5.83 -26.73 2.92
CA ASN A 934 5.94 -27.49 1.68
C ASN A 934 5.35 -26.76 0.45
N THR A 935 4.81 -25.55 0.57
CA THR A 935 4.13 -24.84 -0.53
C THR A 935 5.10 -23.99 -1.34
N PRO A 936 5.08 -24.01 -2.69
CA PRO A 936 5.91 -23.13 -3.49
C PRO A 936 5.68 -21.64 -3.21
N SER A 937 4.45 -21.24 -2.83
CA SER A 937 4.11 -19.84 -2.52
C SER A 937 4.68 -19.30 -1.20
N PHE A 938 5.23 -20.13 -0.32
CA PHE A 938 5.78 -19.68 0.96
C PHE A 938 7.23 -19.17 0.83
N PRO A 939 7.57 -17.94 1.31
CA PRO A 939 6.69 -16.94 1.92
C PRO A 939 6.12 -15.93 0.91
N ASN A 940 4.84 -15.56 1.08
CA ASN A 940 4.09 -14.71 0.14
C ASN A 940 3.99 -13.25 0.61
N ASN A 941 3.57 -13.01 1.85
CA ASN A 941 3.44 -11.69 2.46
C ASN A 941 4.75 -11.20 3.10
N TYR A 942 5.52 -12.10 3.74
CA TYR A 942 6.81 -11.73 4.34
C TYR A 942 7.87 -11.44 3.26
N TRP A 943 8.68 -10.39 3.43
CA TRP A 943 9.55 -9.85 2.38
C TRP A 943 10.71 -10.78 1.98
N ASP A 944 11.27 -11.56 2.90
CA ASP A 944 12.42 -12.42 2.61
C ASP A 944 12.00 -13.63 1.76
N LYS A 945 12.21 -13.54 0.44
CA LYS A 945 11.94 -14.63 -0.52
C LYS A 945 13.06 -15.69 -0.58
N PHE A 946 14.06 -15.59 0.29
CA PHE A 946 15.28 -16.42 0.28
C PHE A 946 15.34 -17.40 1.45
N VAL A 947 14.44 -17.32 2.44
CA VAL A 947 14.32 -18.23 3.61
C VAL A 947 14.59 -19.70 3.26
N LYS A 948 13.94 -20.27 2.24
CA LYS A 948 14.15 -21.69 1.85
C LYS A 948 15.60 -21.99 1.43
N ARG A 949 16.25 -21.05 0.73
CA ARG A 949 17.66 -21.15 0.32
C ARG A 949 18.61 -20.97 1.52
N LYS A 950 18.31 -20.03 2.43
CA LYS A 950 19.04 -19.84 3.69
C LYS A 950 19.00 -21.10 4.57
N VAL A 951 17.82 -21.69 4.76
CA VAL A 951 17.60 -22.93 5.53
C VAL A 951 18.39 -24.11 4.93
N ILE A 952 18.39 -24.30 3.61
CA ILE A 952 19.21 -25.33 2.95
C ILE A 952 20.71 -25.05 3.16
N LYS A 953 21.17 -23.81 3.01
CA LYS A 953 22.58 -23.41 3.23
C LYS A 953 23.03 -23.65 4.68
N LYS A 954 22.13 -23.51 5.66
CA LYS A 954 22.43 -23.63 7.10
C LYS A 954 22.39 -25.07 7.64
N TYR A 955 21.44 -25.88 7.17
CA TYR A 955 21.18 -27.23 7.71
C TYR A 955 21.46 -28.38 6.71
N GLY A 956 21.66 -28.07 5.42
CA GLY A 956 21.85 -29.04 4.34
C GLY A 956 23.04 -29.97 4.52
N ASP A 957 24.17 -29.44 4.99
CA ASP A 957 25.40 -30.20 5.22
C ASP A 957 25.28 -31.18 6.40
N LEU A 958 24.39 -30.90 7.36
CA LEU A 958 24.21 -31.70 8.58
C LEU A 958 23.12 -32.77 8.43
N TYR A 959 22.01 -32.45 7.75
CA TYR A 959 20.82 -33.31 7.66
C TYR A 959 20.51 -33.83 6.25
N GLY A 960 21.29 -33.41 5.24
CA GLY A 960 21.16 -33.77 3.83
C GLY A 960 20.32 -32.77 3.05
N ALA A 961 20.95 -32.03 2.13
CA ALA A 961 20.30 -30.99 1.33
C ALA A 961 19.06 -31.49 0.55
N GLU A 962 19.13 -32.68 -0.07
CA GLU A 962 17.97 -33.29 -0.76
C GLU A 962 16.76 -33.49 0.16
N ARG A 963 16.99 -33.92 1.41
CA ARG A 963 15.92 -34.17 2.39
C ARG A 963 15.26 -32.88 2.86
N ILE A 964 16.03 -31.80 2.99
CA ILE A 964 15.50 -30.48 3.34
C ILE A 964 14.76 -29.87 2.15
N ALA A 965 15.27 -30.03 0.92
CA ALA A 965 14.56 -29.60 -0.29
C ALA A 965 13.18 -30.28 -0.44
N GLU A 966 13.11 -31.61 -0.22
CA GLU A 966 11.86 -32.37 -0.24
C GLU A 966 10.87 -31.89 0.84
N LEU A 967 11.35 -31.61 2.05
CA LEU A 967 10.53 -31.03 3.14
C LEU A 967 9.97 -29.65 2.76
N LEU A 968 10.81 -28.77 2.20
CA LEU A 968 10.47 -27.42 1.77
C LEU A 968 9.69 -27.35 0.44
N GLY A 969 9.40 -28.49 -0.19
CA GLY A 969 8.67 -28.55 -1.46
C GLY A 969 9.44 -27.96 -2.65
N LEU A 970 10.77 -28.11 -2.67
CA LEU A 970 11.63 -27.70 -3.78
C LEU A 970 11.99 -28.91 -4.65
N ASP A 971 11.80 -28.78 -5.97
CA ASP A 971 12.17 -29.80 -6.95
C ASP A 971 13.70 -30.00 -7.02
N LYS A 972 14.12 -31.22 -7.39
CA LYS A 972 15.56 -31.54 -7.48
C LYS A 972 16.31 -30.71 -8.52
N SER A 973 15.64 -30.22 -9.56
CA SER A 973 16.21 -29.27 -10.52
C SER A 973 16.50 -27.90 -9.90
N ALA A 974 15.80 -27.48 -8.84
CA ALA A 974 16.08 -26.23 -8.13
C ALA A 974 17.33 -26.29 -7.23
N LEU A 975 17.95 -27.47 -7.09
CA LEU A 975 19.27 -27.66 -6.47
C LEU A 975 20.42 -27.55 -7.49
N ASP A 976 20.14 -27.73 -8.79
CA ASP A 976 21.10 -27.51 -9.87
C ASP A 976 21.09 -26.04 -10.28
N PHE A 977 22.13 -25.28 -9.90
CA PHE A 977 22.24 -23.82 -10.02
C PHE A 977 22.40 -23.27 -11.47
N ASN A 978 21.62 -23.77 -12.44
CA ASN A 978 21.62 -23.29 -13.83
C ASN A 978 20.43 -22.33 -14.09
N PRO A 979 20.65 -21.01 -14.29
CA PRO A 979 19.58 -20.01 -14.42
C PRO A 979 19.00 -19.95 -15.85
N THR A 980 18.71 -21.10 -16.47
CA THR A 980 18.46 -21.20 -17.93
C THR A 980 17.16 -21.90 -18.32
N GLU A 981 16.15 -21.87 -17.44
CA GLU A 981 14.75 -22.10 -17.85
C GLU A 981 13.95 -20.80 -17.69
N GLU A 982 13.93 -19.99 -18.75
CA GLU A 982 12.89 -18.97 -18.91
C GLU A 982 11.53 -19.68 -18.95
N THR A 983 10.73 -19.51 -17.90
CA THR A 983 9.39 -20.10 -17.83
C THR A 983 8.48 -19.40 -18.84
N VAL A 984 8.39 -19.95 -20.06
CA VAL A 984 7.54 -19.45 -21.14
C VAL A 984 6.13 -19.18 -20.61
N ALA A 985 5.74 -17.91 -20.60
CA ALA A 985 4.45 -17.47 -20.09
C ALA A 985 3.32 -18.15 -20.86
N LYS A 986 2.63 -19.09 -20.21
CA LYS A 986 1.50 -19.80 -20.81
C LYS A 986 0.31 -18.85 -20.90
N GLU A 987 -0.33 -18.85 -22.07
CA GLU A 987 -1.51 -18.03 -22.36
C GLU A 987 -2.62 -18.27 -21.32
N ALA A 988 -3.11 -17.18 -20.71
CA ALA A 988 -3.94 -17.21 -19.52
C ALA A 988 -5.40 -17.62 -19.81
N SER A 989 -5.63 -18.93 -20.01
CA SER A 989 -6.97 -19.51 -19.90
C SER A 989 -7.45 -19.50 -18.44
N LEU A 990 -8.72 -19.21 -18.19
CA LEU A 990 -9.32 -19.29 -16.84
C LEU A 990 -9.13 -20.67 -16.17
N VAL A 991 -9.05 -21.74 -16.96
CA VAL A 991 -8.78 -23.09 -16.44
C VAL A 991 -7.31 -23.26 -16.04
N SER A 992 -6.39 -22.61 -16.76
CA SER A 992 -4.97 -22.52 -16.36
C SER A 992 -4.81 -21.68 -15.09
N TRP A 993 -5.51 -20.55 -14.98
CA TRP A 993 -5.50 -19.69 -13.80
C TRP A 993 -6.00 -20.43 -12.55
N LEU A 994 -7.17 -21.09 -12.64
CA LEU A 994 -7.72 -21.89 -11.54
C LEU A 994 -6.85 -23.10 -11.15
N SER A 995 -6.02 -23.63 -12.06
CA SER A 995 -5.09 -24.73 -11.77
C SER A 995 -3.68 -24.29 -11.38
N SER A 996 -3.36 -22.98 -11.48
CA SER A 996 -2.11 -22.40 -10.95
C SER A 996 -2.21 -21.93 -9.50
N ILE A 997 -3.40 -21.95 -8.88
CA ILE A 997 -3.61 -21.52 -7.49
C ILE A 997 -3.13 -22.59 -6.50
N ASP A 998 -2.26 -22.20 -5.56
CA ASP A 998 -1.77 -23.10 -4.51
C ASP A 998 -2.84 -23.39 -3.44
N THR A 999 -3.60 -24.46 -3.68
CA THR A 999 -4.66 -24.92 -2.76
C THR A 999 -4.16 -25.22 -1.34
N LYS A 1000 -2.90 -25.67 -1.14
CA LYS A 1000 -2.36 -25.92 0.21
C LYS A 1000 -2.14 -24.61 0.95
N TYR A 1001 -1.50 -23.63 0.30
CA TYR A 1001 -1.26 -22.30 0.88
C TYR A 1001 -2.58 -21.61 1.25
N HIS A 1002 -3.58 -21.68 0.36
CA HIS A 1002 -4.89 -21.11 0.63
C HIS A 1002 -5.66 -21.84 1.75
N ILE A 1003 -5.57 -23.17 1.88
CA ILE A 1003 -6.15 -23.90 3.02
C ILE A 1003 -5.49 -23.48 4.34
N TRP A 1004 -4.15 -23.40 4.38
CA TRP A 1004 -3.45 -22.92 5.58
C TRP A 1004 -3.87 -21.49 5.95
N LYS A 1005 -3.88 -20.56 4.98
CA LYS A 1005 -4.30 -19.16 5.18
C LYS A 1005 -5.73 -19.05 5.70
N MET A 1006 -6.68 -19.81 5.14
CA MET A 1006 -8.06 -19.84 5.64
C MET A 1006 -8.13 -20.38 7.08
N GLY A 1007 -7.32 -21.38 7.42
CA GLY A 1007 -7.18 -21.87 8.80
C GLY A 1007 -6.71 -20.76 9.76
N VAL A 1008 -5.65 -20.02 9.39
CA VAL A 1008 -5.17 -18.87 10.19
C VAL A 1008 -6.28 -17.82 10.38
N VAL A 1009 -6.98 -17.45 9.30
CA VAL A 1009 -8.09 -16.48 9.34
C VAL A 1009 -9.25 -16.95 10.23
N PHE A 1010 -9.62 -18.23 10.20
CA PHE A 1010 -10.64 -18.77 11.10
C PHE A 1010 -10.17 -19.01 12.54
N THR A 1011 -8.88 -18.78 12.85
CA THR A 1011 -8.36 -18.75 14.24
C THR A 1011 -8.18 -17.34 14.81
N ASP A 1012 -8.43 -16.28 14.02
CA ASP A 1012 -8.45 -14.91 14.54
C ASP A 1012 -9.77 -14.59 15.24
N ASN A 1013 -9.68 -14.20 16.52
CA ASN A 1013 -10.81 -13.78 17.34
C ASN A 1013 -11.57 -12.59 16.73
N SER A 1014 -10.89 -11.67 16.04
CA SER A 1014 -11.52 -10.47 15.46
C SER A 1014 -12.37 -10.82 14.24
N PHE A 1015 -11.84 -11.64 13.34
CA PHE A 1015 -12.57 -12.18 12.19
C PHE A 1015 -13.75 -13.05 12.63
N LEU A 1016 -13.55 -13.95 13.61
CA LEU A 1016 -14.63 -14.76 14.18
C LEU A 1016 -15.75 -13.91 14.79
N TYR A 1017 -15.40 -12.81 15.48
CA TYR A 1017 -16.39 -11.86 16.00
C TYR A 1017 -17.20 -11.19 14.90
N LEU A 1018 -16.57 -10.76 13.80
CA LEU A 1018 -17.27 -10.16 12.65
C LEU A 1018 -18.15 -11.17 11.93
N VAL A 1019 -17.70 -12.42 11.77
CA VAL A 1019 -18.52 -13.52 11.21
C VAL A 1019 -19.72 -13.83 12.10
N TRP A 1020 -19.55 -13.83 13.42
CA TRP A 1020 -20.65 -13.98 14.39
C TRP A 1020 -21.65 -12.81 14.28
N TYR A 1021 -21.18 -11.56 14.17
CA TYR A 1021 -22.01 -10.37 13.98
C TYR A 1021 -22.82 -10.47 12.68
N THR A 1022 -22.20 -10.84 11.55
CA THR A 1022 -22.95 -11.08 10.29
C THR A 1022 -23.95 -12.22 10.41
N THR A 1023 -23.60 -13.29 11.14
CA THR A 1023 -24.52 -14.42 11.39
C THR A 1023 -25.75 -13.97 12.20
N MET A 1024 -25.58 -13.15 13.24
CA MET A 1024 -26.69 -12.57 14.00
C MET A 1024 -27.55 -11.62 13.15
N SER A 1025 -26.95 -10.88 12.22
CA SER A 1025 -27.70 -10.05 11.26
C SER A 1025 -28.51 -10.88 10.27
N ILE A 1026 -28.03 -12.05 9.86
CA ILE A 1026 -28.77 -13.00 9.00
C ILE A 1026 -29.92 -13.63 9.80
N LEU A 1027 -29.68 -14.06 11.04
CA LEU A 1027 -30.73 -14.56 11.94
C LEU A 1027 -31.79 -13.48 12.27
N GLY A 1028 -31.40 -12.21 12.22
CA GLY A 1028 -32.30 -11.05 12.30
C GLY A 1028 -33.45 -11.07 11.29
N HIS A 1029 -33.26 -11.65 10.10
CA HIS A 1029 -34.34 -11.80 9.10
C HIS A 1029 -35.30 -12.96 9.42
N TYR A 1030 -34.90 -13.91 10.25
CA TYR A 1030 -35.77 -14.96 10.75
C TYR A 1030 -36.55 -14.50 12.00
N ASN A 1031 -35.90 -13.75 12.89
CA ASN A 1031 -36.54 -13.08 14.02
C ASN A 1031 -35.82 -11.77 14.34
N ASN A 1032 -36.56 -10.65 14.23
CA ASN A 1032 -36.04 -9.31 14.41
C ASN A 1032 -35.36 -9.08 15.78
N PHE A 1033 -35.72 -9.84 16.83
CA PHE A 1033 -35.06 -9.72 18.13
C PHE A 1033 -33.56 -10.08 18.12
N PHE A 1034 -33.06 -10.86 17.15
CA PHE A 1034 -31.61 -11.08 17.00
C PHE A 1034 -30.85 -9.78 16.69
N PHE A 1035 -31.50 -8.72 16.20
CA PHE A 1035 -30.85 -7.42 16.02
C PHE A 1035 -30.39 -6.78 17.34
N ALA A 1036 -30.93 -7.19 18.50
CA ALA A 1036 -30.48 -6.70 19.81
C ALA A 1036 -29.07 -7.18 20.19
N ALA A 1037 -28.62 -8.33 19.69
CA ALA A 1037 -27.29 -8.88 20.00
C ALA A 1037 -26.14 -7.96 19.54
N HIS A 1038 -26.35 -7.18 18.47
CA HIS A 1038 -25.36 -6.25 17.93
C HIS A 1038 -25.05 -5.06 18.84
N LEU A 1039 -25.96 -4.71 19.78
CA LEU A 1039 -25.69 -3.66 20.78
C LEU A 1039 -24.54 -4.05 21.74
N LEU A 1040 -24.12 -5.32 21.77
CA LEU A 1040 -22.93 -5.73 22.50
C LEU A 1040 -21.62 -5.22 21.87
N ASP A 1041 -21.62 -4.75 20.61
CA ASP A 1041 -20.41 -4.17 19.99
C ASP A 1041 -19.96 -2.86 20.65
N ILE A 1042 -20.83 -2.19 21.43
CA ILE A 1042 -20.45 -1.02 22.23
C ILE A 1042 -19.26 -1.36 23.16
N ALA A 1043 -19.27 -2.56 23.75
CA ALA A 1043 -18.21 -3.02 24.68
C ALA A 1043 -16.86 -3.27 23.98
N MET A 1044 -16.88 -3.60 22.68
CA MET A 1044 -15.67 -3.84 21.90
C MET A 1044 -15.21 -2.61 21.13
N GLY A 1045 -16.14 -1.73 20.72
CA GLY A 1045 -15.90 -0.54 19.92
C GLY A 1045 -15.35 0.66 20.69
N PHE A 1046 -15.84 0.93 21.90
CA PHE A 1046 -15.41 2.10 22.68
C PHE A 1046 -14.23 1.78 23.61
N LYS A 1047 -13.14 2.55 23.48
CA LYS A 1047 -11.90 2.38 24.28
C LYS A 1047 -12.15 2.42 25.79
N THR A 1048 -12.90 3.42 26.27
CA THR A 1048 -13.22 3.59 27.70
C THR A 1048 -14.02 2.43 28.27
N LEU A 1049 -15.05 1.94 27.55
CA LEU A 1049 -15.84 0.80 27.99
C LEU A 1049 -15.04 -0.52 27.94
N ARG A 1050 -14.09 -0.65 27.00
CA ARG A 1050 -13.14 -1.78 26.98
C ARG A 1050 -12.26 -1.79 28.23
N THR A 1051 -11.73 -0.64 28.66
CA THR A 1051 -10.96 -0.52 29.91
C THR A 1051 -11.81 -0.88 31.15
N ILE A 1052 -13.06 -0.43 31.19
CA ILE A 1052 -14.01 -0.79 32.27
C ILE A 1052 -14.33 -2.29 32.28
N LEU A 1053 -14.48 -2.92 31.11
CA LEU A 1053 -14.65 -4.37 31.02
C LEU A 1053 -13.36 -5.11 31.45
N SER A 1054 -12.18 -4.55 31.16
CA SER A 1054 -10.88 -5.14 31.48
C SER A 1054 -10.67 -5.34 32.98
N SER A 1055 -11.14 -4.44 33.85
CA SER A 1055 -10.99 -4.61 35.30
C SER A 1055 -11.78 -5.81 35.84
N VAL A 1056 -12.87 -6.21 35.16
CA VAL A 1056 -13.64 -7.42 35.50
C VAL A 1056 -13.03 -8.67 34.87
N THR A 1057 -12.46 -8.59 33.66
CA THR A 1057 -11.88 -9.76 32.98
C THR A 1057 -10.46 -10.10 33.44
N HIS A 1058 -9.64 -9.13 33.89
CA HIS A 1058 -8.27 -9.35 34.38
C HIS A 1058 -8.24 -10.42 35.48
N ASN A 1059 -8.97 -10.18 36.57
CA ASN A 1059 -9.14 -11.13 37.67
C ASN A 1059 -10.27 -12.15 37.44
N GLY A 1060 -10.73 -12.33 36.20
CA GLY A 1060 -11.88 -13.18 35.85
C GLY A 1060 -11.72 -14.65 36.27
N LYS A 1061 -10.50 -15.20 36.24
CA LYS A 1061 -10.21 -16.55 36.77
C LYS A 1061 -10.43 -16.65 38.28
N GLN A 1062 -10.07 -15.60 39.03
CA GLN A 1062 -10.28 -15.53 40.47
C GLN A 1062 -11.78 -15.39 40.78
N LEU A 1063 -12.47 -14.50 40.05
CA LEU A 1063 -13.92 -14.29 40.16
C LEU A 1063 -14.72 -15.59 39.96
N VAL A 1064 -14.41 -16.37 38.92
CA VAL A 1064 -15.06 -17.67 38.65
C VAL A 1064 -14.78 -18.68 39.78
N LEU A 1065 -13.56 -18.70 40.35
CA LEU A 1065 -13.23 -19.56 41.48
C LEU A 1065 -13.98 -19.14 42.76
N THR A 1066 -14.17 -17.84 43.00
CA THR A 1066 -14.97 -17.32 44.13
C THR A 1066 -16.46 -17.65 43.99
N VAL A 1067 -17.02 -17.59 42.77
CA VAL A 1067 -18.40 -18.05 42.50
C VAL A 1067 -18.51 -19.58 42.65
N GLY A 1068 -17.48 -20.34 42.29
CA GLY A 1068 -17.40 -21.77 42.58
C GLY A 1068 -17.38 -22.09 44.08
N LEU A 1069 -16.60 -21.33 44.87
CA LEU A 1069 -16.56 -21.44 46.33
C LEU A 1069 -17.93 -21.09 46.96
N LEU A 1070 -18.59 -20.03 46.47
CA LEU A 1070 -19.94 -19.64 46.88
C LEU A 1070 -20.93 -20.79 46.69
N ALA A 1071 -20.95 -21.42 45.51
CA ALA A 1071 -21.81 -22.58 45.24
C ALA A 1071 -21.54 -23.75 46.20
N VAL A 1072 -20.27 -24.06 46.49
CA VAL A 1072 -19.89 -25.12 47.45
C VAL A 1072 -20.32 -24.77 48.89
N VAL A 1073 -20.14 -23.53 49.33
CA VAL A 1073 -20.56 -23.07 50.67
C VAL A 1073 -22.08 -23.15 50.81
N VAL A 1074 -22.84 -22.66 49.82
CA VAL A 1074 -24.31 -22.73 49.82
C VAL A 1074 -24.82 -24.17 49.75
N TYR A 1075 -24.13 -25.06 49.03
CA TYR A 1075 -24.43 -26.50 49.05
C TYR A 1075 -24.26 -27.12 50.44
N LEU A 1076 -23.19 -26.77 51.17
CA LEU A 1076 -22.98 -27.26 52.54
C LEU A 1076 -24.08 -26.77 53.51
N TYR A 1077 -24.49 -25.49 53.41
CA TYR A 1077 -25.66 -24.99 54.16
C TYR A 1077 -26.95 -25.73 53.76
N THR A 1078 -27.13 -26.05 52.48
CA THR A 1078 -28.28 -26.85 52.01
C THR A 1078 -28.29 -28.26 52.60
N VAL A 1079 -27.14 -28.94 52.70
CA VAL A 1079 -27.04 -30.27 53.32
C VAL A 1079 -27.48 -30.20 54.79
N VAL A 1080 -27.13 -29.14 55.52
CA VAL A 1080 -27.59 -28.94 56.90
C VAL A 1080 -29.10 -28.63 56.93
N ALA A 1081 -29.59 -27.74 56.08
CA ALA A 1081 -31.00 -27.37 56.00
C ALA A 1081 -31.91 -28.56 55.69
N PHE A 1082 -31.57 -29.35 54.67
CA PHE A 1082 -32.35 -30.51 54.23
C PHE A 1082 -32.47 -31.59 55.32
N ASN A 1083 -31.40 -31.83 56.09
CA ASN A 1083 -31.38 -32.86 57.13
C ASN A 1083 -31.98 -32.42 58.47
N PHE A 1084 -31.86 -31.13 58.84
CA PHE A 1084 -32.24 -30.65 60.19
C PHE A 1084 -33.36 -29.60 60.21
N PHE A 1085 -33.55 -28.83 59.13
CA PHE A 1085 -34.42 -27.64 59.12
C PHE A 1085 -35.55 -27.68 58.08
N ARG A 1086 -35.68 -28.75 57.26
CA ARG A 1086 -36.69 -28.89 56.19
C ARG A 1086 -38.10 -28.38 56.51
N LYS A 1087 -38.58 -28.55 57.74
CA LYS A 1087 -39.90 -28.08 58.20
C LYS A 1087 -40.12 -26.56 58.11
N PHE A 1088 -39.06 -25.76 58.25
CA PHE A 1088 -39.14 -24.28 58.21
C PHE A 1088 -39.20 -23.72 56.78
N TYR A 1089 -39.07 -24.57 55.75
CA TYR A 1089 -39.07 -24.20 54.33
C TYR A 1089 -40.45 -24.38 53.69
N ASN A 1090 -41.50 -24.29 54.49
CA ASN A 1090 -42.86 -24.16 54.02
C ASN A 1090 -43.11 -22.71 53.55
N LYS A 1091 -43.88 -22.54 52.47
CA LYS A 1091 -44.28 -21.21 51.96
C LYS A 1091 -45.77 -21.12 51.60
N SER A 1092 -46.59 -22.01 52.19
CA SER A 1092 -48.05 -21.98 52.07
C SER A 1092 -48.62 -20.65 52.57
N VAL A 1093 -49.51 -20.03 51.78
CA VAL A 1093 -50.23 -18.80 52.18
C VAL A 1093 -51.48 -19.13 53.01
N ASP A 1094 -52.06 -20.32 52.81
CA ASP A 1094 -53.18 -20.89 53.56
C ASP A 1094 -52.81 -22.31 54.05
N ASP A 1095 -53.32 -22.73 55.21
CA ASP A 1095 -52.95 -23.99 55.90
C ASP A 1095 -53.23 -25.29 55.10
N ASP A 1096 -54.05 -25.24 54.05
CA ASP A 1096 -54.56 -26.41 53.33
C ASP A 1096 -53.67 -26.89 52.15
N GLU A 1097 -52.69 -26.10 51.67
CA GLU A 1097 -51.77 -26.49 50.58
C GLU A 1097 -50.28 -26.23 50.94
N PRO A 1098 -49.52 -27.25 51.41
CA PRO A 1098 -48.15 -27.08 51.90
C PRO A 1098 -47.11 -26.96 50.78
N ASP A 1099 -46.71 -25.71 50.45
CA ASP A 1099 -45.70 -25.40 49.44
C ASP A 1099 -44.26 -25.54 50.00
N MET A 1100 -43.83 -26.78 50.19
CA MET A 1100 -42.54 -27.16 50.80
C MET A 1100 -41.35 -27.03 49.83
N LYS A 1101 -40.51 -26.01 50.04
CA LYS A 1101 -39.37 -25.68 49.16
C LYS A 1101 -38.13 -26.57 49.30
N CYS A 1102 -38.02 -27.34 50.39
CA CYS A 1102 -36.89 -28.24 50.66
C CYS A 1102 -37.28 -29.73 50.68
N ASP A 1103 -38.23 -30.12 49.86
CA ASP A 1103 -38.70 -31.51 49.81
C ASP A 1103 -37.75 -32.47 49.07
N ASP A 1104 -37.04 -31.98 48.05
CA ASP A 1104 -35.92 -32.63 47.37
C ASP A 1104 -34.61 -31.88 47.65
N MET A 1105 -33.48 -32.59 47.62
CA MET A 1105 -32.15 -31.96 47.81
C MET A 1105 -31.85 -30.92 46.71
N MET A 1106 -32.33 -31.14 45.48
CA MET A 1106 -32.15 -30.20 44.36
C MET A 1106 -33.04 -28.96 44.50
N THR A 1107 -34.32 -29.11 44.87
CA THR A 1107 -35.21 -27.95 45.08
C THR A 1107 -34.73 -27.12 46.27
N CYS A 1108 -34.28 -27.77 47.34
CA CYS A 1108 -33.68 -27.10 48.48
C CYS A 1108 -32.40 -26.32 48.11
N TYR A 1109 -31.51 -26.91 47.29
CA TYR A 1109 -30.27 -26.23 46.84
C TYR A 1109 -30.57 -25.04 45.93
N LEU A 1110 -31.49 -25.21 44.97
CA LEU A 1110 -31.95 -24.14 44.08
C LEU A 1110 -32.61 -23.02 44.88
N PHE A 1111 -33.39 -23.33 45.92
CA PHE A 1111 -33.97 -22.32 46.82
C PHE A 1111 -32.89 -21.51 47.56
N HIS A 1112 -31.85 -22.16 48.11
CA HIS A 1112 -30.76 -21.44 48.77
C HIS A 1112 -29.94 -20.58 47.79
N MET A 1113 -29.66 -21.07 46.58
CA MET A 1113 -28.94 -20.32 45.54
C MET A 1113 -29.75 -19.17 44.94
N TYR A 1114 -31.06 -19.36 44.73
CA TYR A 1114 -31.92 -18.38 44.06
C TYR A 1114 -32.53 -17.35 45.02
N VAL A 1115 -32.90 -17.77 46.23
CA VAL A 1115 -33.50 -16.89 47.26
C VAL A 1115 -32.43 -16.49 48.27
N GLY A 1116 -31.80 -17.46 48.94
CA GLY A 1116 -30.88 -17.20 50.05
C GLY A 1116 -29.70 -16.28 49.72
N VAL A 1117 -29.07 -16.44 48.54
CA VAL A 1117 -27.96 -15.57 48.10
C VAL A 1117 -28.44 -14.20 47.60
N ARG A 1118 -29.71 -14.06 47.21
CA ARG A 1118 -30.30 -12.81 46.70
C ARG A 1118 -31.03 -11.98 47.77
N ALA A 1119 -31.40 -12.59 48.89
CA ALA A 1119 -31.99 -11.92 50.05
C ALA A 1119 -30.92 -11.09 50.80
N GLY A 1120 -31.25 -9.84 51.14
CA GLY A 1120 -30.30 -8.89 51.70
C GLY A 1120 -29.81 -9.22 53.12
N GLY A 1121 -30.65 -9.84 53.95
CA GLY A 1121 -30.30 -10.43 55.25
C GLY A 1121 -29.89 -11.91 55.17
N GLY A 1122 -29.85 -12.49 53.97
CA GLY A 1122 -29.59 -13.91 53.75
C GLY A 1122 -30.83 -14.81 53.89
N ILE A 1123 -30.61 -16.11 54.03
CA ILE A 1123 -31.68 -17.12 53.95
C ILE A 1123 -32.82 -16.95 54.98
N GLY A 1124 -32.53 -16.37 56.15
CA GLY A 1124 -33.50 -16.19 57.23
C GLY A 1124 -34.65 -15.22 56.95
N ASP A 1125 -34.50 -14.30 55.97
CA ASP A 1125 -35.55 -13.34 55.59
C ASP A 1125 -36.77 -14.00 54.92
N GLU A 1126 -36.63 -15.24 54.43
CA GLU A 1126 -37.50 -15.84 53.40
C GLU A 1126 -38.09 -17.22 53.79
N ILE A 1127 -37.91 -17.63 55.05
CA ILE A 1127 -38.35 -18.88 55.67
C ILE A 1127 -38.92 -18.65 57.08
N GLU A 1128 -39.63 -19.63 57.65
CA GLU A 1128 -40.41 -19.43 58.88
C GLU A 1128 -39.55 -19.09 60.12
N ASP A 1129 -40.11 -18.24 60.98
CA ASP A 1129 -39.51 -17.77 62.24
C ASP A 1129 -39.19 -18.94 63.20
N PRO A 1130 -38.02 -18.96 63.85
CA PRO A 1130 -37.59 -20.04 64.75
C PRO A 1130 -38.31 -20.10 66.11
N ALA A 1131 -39.19 -19.13 66.40
CA ALA A 1131 -39.63 -18.81 67.76
C ALA A 1131 -40.45 -19.94 68.43
N GLY A 1132 -39.90 -20.52 69.50
CA GLY A 1132 -40.54 -21.57 70.30
C GLY A 1132 -40.25 -23.00 69.84
N ASP A 1133 -39.39 -23.21 68.84
CA ASP A 1133 -39.00 -24.54 68.40
C ASP A 1133 -37.79 -25.11 69.18
N PRO A 1134 -37.69 -26.43 69.44
CA PRO A 1134 -36.51 -27.03 70.09
C PRO A 1134 -35.17 -26.76 69.40
N TYR A 1135 -35.17 -26.36 68.11
CA TYR A 1135 -33.95 -26.00 67.37
C TYR A 1135 -33.69 -24.49 67.26
N GLU A 1136 -34.46 -23.62 67.93
CA GLU A 1136 -34.40 -22.15 67.84
C GLU A 1136 -32.95 -21.59 67.85
N LEU A 1137 -32.14 -21.97 68.84
CA LEU A 1137 -30.74 -21.54 68.95
C LEU A 1137 -29.86 -21.98 67.76
N TYR A 1138 -30.06 -23.19 67.24
CA TYR A 1138 -29.30 -23.71 66.10
C TYR A 1138 -29.74 -23.07 64.78
N ARG A 1139 -31.03 -22.75 64.65
CA ARG A 1139 -31.63 -22.09 63.50
C ARG A 1139 -31.17 -20.62 63.42
N ILE A 1140 -31.13 -19.90 64.55
CA ILE A 1140 -30.54 -18.55 64.65
C ILE A 1140 -29.04 -18.55 64.29
N LEU A 1141 -28.27 -19.54 64.79
CA LEU A 1141 -26.85 -19.67 64.44
C LEU A 1141 -26.64 -19.96 62.94
N PHE A 1142 -27.53 -20.75 62.32
CA PHE A 1142 -27.51 -21.01 60.88
C PHE A 1142 -27.73 -19.73 60.07
N ASP A 1143 -28.70 -18.89 60.43
CA ASP A 1143 -28.94 -17.61 59.73
C ASP A 1143 -27.78 -16.63 59.88
N ILE A 1144 -27.28 -16.42 61.11
CA ILE A 1144 -26.18 -15.46 61.36
C ILE A 1144 -24.90 -15.91 60.63
N THR A 1145 -24.61 -17.22 60.60
CA THR A 1145 -23.44 -17.74 59.88
C THR A 1145 -23.64 -17.71 58.36
N PHE A 1146 -24.83 -18.03 57.85
CA PHE A 1146 -25.15 -17.87 56.43
C PHE A 1146 -24.99 -16.42 55.99
N PHE A 1147 -25.61 -15.46 56.68
CA PHE A 1147 -25.49 -14.03 56.39
C PHE A 1147 -24.03 -13.56 56.39
N PHE A 1148 -23.26 -13.88 57.45
CA PHE A 1148 -21.88 -13.43 57.57
C PHE A 1148 -20.93 -14.03 56.52
N PHE A 1149 -21.03 -15.34 56.25
CA PHE A 1149 -20.13 -15.99 55.28
C PHE A 1149 -20.56 -15.79 53.83
N VAL A 1150 -21.86 -15.85 53.52
CA VAL A 1150 -22.40 -15.82 52.15
C VAL A 1150 -22.64 -14.40 51.68
N ILE A 1151 -23.31 -13.57 52.47
CA ILE A 1151 -23.69 -12.21 52.06
C ILE A 1151 -22.56 -11.21 52.39
N VAL A 1152 -22.04 -11.20 53.62
CA VAL A 1152 -21.01 -10.21 54.00
C VAL A 1152 -19.65 -10.55 53.42
N ILE A 1153 -19.09 -11.74 53.67
CA ILE A 1153 -17.72 -12.07 53.24
C ILE A 1153 -17.62 -12.31 51.73
N LEU A 1154 -18.40 -13.24 51.16
CA LEU A 1154 -18.18 -13.65 49.76
C LEU A 1154 -18.54 -12.55 48.74
N LEU A 1155 -19.56 -11.72 48.99
CA LEU A 1155 -19.83 -10.55 48.12
C LEU A 1155 -18.78 -9.45 48.28
N ALA A 1156 -18.26 -9.21 49.49
CA ALA A 1156 -17.17 -8.26 49.69
C ALA A 1156 -15.87 -8.70 49.02
N ILE A 1157 -15.58 -10.00 48.93
CA ILE A 1157 -14.45 -10.54 48.14
C ILE A 1157 -14.66 -10.26 46.65
N ILE A 1158 -15.87 -10.50 46.13
CA ILE A 1158 -16.20 -10.23 44.72
C ILE A 1158 -16.04 -8.74 44.38
N GLN A 1159 -16.51 -7.83 45.25
CA GLN A 1159 -16.33 -6.39 45.09
C GLN A 1159 -14.86 -5.98 45.22
N GLY A 1160 -14.14 -6.56 46.19
CA GLY A 1160 -12.72 -6.33 46.42
C GLY A 1160 -11.87 -6.63 45.19
N LEU A 1161 -12.05 -7.81 44.56
CA LEU A 1161 -11.30 -8.22 43.36
C LEU A 1161 -11.47 -7.27 42.16
N ILE A 1162 -12.61 -6.57 42.07
CA ILE A 1162 -12.87 -5.58 41.01
C ILE A 1162 -12.20 -4.24 41.34
N ILE A 1163 -12.23 -3.82 42.61
CA ILE A 1163 -11.56 -2.60 43.08
C ILE A 1163 -10.03 -2.75 42.96
N ASP A 1164 -9.51 -3.93 43.31
CA ASP A 1164 -8.10 -4.32 43.22
C ASP A 1164 -7.59 -4.19 41.77
N ALA A 1165 -8.33 -4.74 40.80
CA ALA A 1165 -8.03 -4.60 39.37
C ALA A 1165 -8.08 -3.14 38.85
N PHE A 1166 -8.90 -2.26 39.46
CA PHE A 1166 -8.90 -0.81 39.16
C PHE A 1166 -7.76 -0.03 39.84
N GLY A 1167 -7.05 -0.64 40.80
CA GLY A 1167 -5.74 -0.19 41.28
C GLY A 1167 -4.65 -0.67 40.34
N GLU A 1168 -4.52 -1.98 40.16
CA GLU A 1168 -3.50 -2.64 39.33
C GLU A 1168 -3.40 -2.05 37.90
N LEU A 1169 -4.53 -1.85 37.21
CA LEU A 1169 -4.56 -1.24 35.86
C LEU A 1169 -4.17 0.25 35.82
N ARG A 1170 -4.13 0.93 36.97
CA ARG A 1170 -3.63 2.31 37.09
C ARG A 1170 -2.16 2.33 37.45
N ASP A 1171 -1.76 1.50 38.41
CA ASP A 1171 -0.36 1.37 38.84
C ASP A 1171 0.53 0.96 37.64
N GLN A 1172 0.02 0.08 36.76
CA GLN A 1172 0.65 -0.23 35.46
C GLN A 1172 0.78 0.99 34.53
N GLN A 1173 -0.21 1.88 34.47
CA GLN A 1173 -0.16 3.08 33.62
C GLN A 1173 0.79 4.15 34.21
N GLU A 1174 0.83 4.28 35.53
CA GLU A 1174 1.72 5.18 36.24
C GLU A 1174 3.18 4.72 36.13
N GLN A 1175 3.44 3.41 36.29
CA GLN A 1175 4.75 2.80 36.03
C GLN A 1175 5.21 3.02 34.58
N VAL A 1176 4.35 2.80 33.58
CA VAL A 1176 4.70 3.03 32.16
C VAL A 1176 5.04 4.49 31.88
N LYS A 1177 4.44 5.44 32.62
CA LYS A 1177 4.79 6.86 32.53
C LYS A 1177 6.14 7.16 33.20
N GLU A 1178 6.32 6.72 34.45
CA GLU A 1178 7.58 6.91 35.20
C GLU A 1178 8.77 6.30 34.44
N ASP A 1179 8.62 5.10 33.88
CA ASP A 1179 9.66 4.41 33.11
C ASP A 1179 10.03 5.08 31.78
N MET A 1180 9.18 5.97 31.25
CA MET A 1180 9.48 6.77 30.06
C MET A 1180 10.01 8.18 30.38
N GLU A 1181 9.68 8.71 31.56
CA GLU A 1181 10.18 10.02 32.04
C GLU A 1181 11.53 9.91 32.77
N THR A 1182 11.89 8.73 33.31
CA THR A 1182 13.10 8.54 34.12
C THR A 1182 14.30 7.95 33.39
N LYS A 1183 14.11 7.18 32.30
CA LYS A 1183 15.19 6.45 31.60
C LYS A 1183 14.97 6.38 30.10
N CYS A 1184 16.05 6.40 29.32
CA CYS A 1184 15.96 6.25 27.86
C CYS A 1184 15.54 4.82 27.49
N PHE A 1185 14.55 4.70 26.58
CA PHE A 1185 14.05 3.39 26.15
C PHE A 1185 15.14 2.52 25.48
N ILE A 1186 16.08 3.13 24.75
CA ILE A 1186 17.15 2.41 24.04
C ILE A 1186 18.30 2.09 25.00
N CYS A 1187 19.07 3.08 25.43
CA CYS A 1187 20.29 2.85 26.21
C CYS A 1187 20.09 2.57 27.70
N GLY A 1188 18.91 2.81 28.26
CA GLY A 1188 18.62 2.58 29.69
C GLY A 1188 19.32 3.54 30.66
N ILE A 1189 20.01 4.58 30.17
CA ILE A 1189 20.60 5.63 31.01
C ILE A 1189 19.48 6.52 31.57
N GLY A 1190 19.62 6.93 32.83
CA GLY A 1190 18.68 7.79 33.54
C GLY A 1190 18.71 9.25 33.09
N ASN A 1191 17.62 9.98 33.32
CA ASN A 1191 17.51 11.42 33.05
C ASN A 1191 18.53 12.25 33.86
N ASP A 1192 18.88 11.79 35.06
CA ASP A 1192 19.86 12.38 35.97
C ASP A 1192 21.25 12.62 35.35
N TYR A 1193 21.65 11.79 34.39
CA TYR A 1193 22.88 11.97 33.62
C TYR A 1193 22.77 13.10 32.58
N PHE A 1194 21.67 13.14 31.82
CA PHE A 1194 21.49 14.07 30.70
C PHE A 1194 21.10 15.48 31.15
N ASP A 1195 20.35 15.61 32.24
CA ASP A 1195 19.88 16.89 32.77
C ASP A 1195 20.99 17.68 33.53
N THR A 1196 22.23 17.18 33.47
CA THR A 1196 23.45 17.99 33.63
C THR A 1196 23.51 19.16 32.63
N THR A 1197 22.88 18.99 31.47
CA THR A 1197 22.57 20.04 30.49
C THR A 1197 21.07 20.37 30.49
N PRO A 1198 20.66 21.65 30.39
CA PRO A 1198 19.24 22.01 30.31
C PRO A 1198 18.52 21.27 29.17
N HIS A 1199 17.38 20.63 29.48
CA HIS A 1199 16.58 19.82 28.55
C HIS A 1199 17.32 18.63 27.92
N GLY A 1200 18.44 18.19 28.51
CA GLY A 1200 19.29 17.16 27.94
C GLY A 1200 18.58 15.82 27.73
N PHE A 1201 17.71 15.38 28.65
CA PHE A 1201 16.95 14.14 28.47
C PHE A 1201 15.92 14.24 27.32
N GLU A 1202 15.27 15.40 27.15
CA GLU A 1202 14.35 15.65 26.05
C GLU A 1202 15.10 15.69 24.70
N THR A 1203 16.26 16.35 24.64
CA THR A 1203 17.13 16.33 23.44
C THR A 1203 17.59 14.91 23.11
N HIS A 1204 18.06 14.15 24.10
CA HIS A 1204 18.52 12.77 23.91
C HIS A 1204 17.40 11.86 23.38
N THR A 1205 16.19 11.95 23.92
CA THR A 1205 15.07 11.08 23.51
C THR A 1205 14.38 11.51 22.20
N LEU A 1206 14.46 12.78 21.82
CA LEU A 1206 13.84 13.30 20.59
C LEU A 1206 14.80 13.35 19.38
N GLN A 1207 16.10 13.61 19.58
CA GLN A 1207 17.08 13.75 18.50
C GLN A 1207 18.03 12.55 18.37
N GLU A 1208 18.59 12.04 19.49
CA GLU A 1208 19.62 11.00 19.44
C GLU A 1208 19.04 9.57 19.41
N HIS A 1209 18.23 9.21 20.41
CA HIS A 1209 17.72 7.84 20.64
C HIS A 1209 16.21 7.74 20.34
N ASN A 1210 15.73 8.48 19.34
CA ASN A 1210 14.32 8.53 18.97
C ASN A 1210 13.83 7.20 18.35
N LEU A 1211 12.84 6.57 18.97
CA LEU A 1211 12.25 5.30 18.52
C LEU A 1211 11.72 5.34 17.08
N ALA A 1212 11.29 6.51 16.59
CA ALA A 1212 10.84 6.68 15.21
C ALA A 1212 12.01 6.57 14.22
N ASN A 1213 13.18 7.13 14.55
CA ASN A 1213 14.35 7.11 13.68
C ASN A 1213 14.89 5.68 13.49
N TYR A 1214 14.91 4.85 14.54
CA TYR A 1214 15.28 3.43 14.38
C TYR A 1214 14.29 2.65 13.47
N LEU A 1215 12.99 2.98 13.51
CA LEU A 1215 12.00 2.40 12.61
C LEU A 1215 12.22 2.88 11.16
N PHE A 1216 12.41 4.18 10.95
CA PHE A 1216 12.68 4.73 9.62
C PHE A 1216 14.01 4.22 9.05
N PHE A 1217 15.05 4.02 9.86
CA PHE A 1217 16.30 3.41 9.44
C PHE A 1217 16.13 1.94 9.02
N LEU A 1218 15.34 1.16 9.78
CA LEU A 1218 15.02 -0.21 9.39
C LEU A 1218 14.21 -0.25 8.08
N MET A 1219 13.30 0.71 7.88
CA MET A 1219 12.54 0.86 6.64
C MET A 1219 13.44 1.29 5.47
N TYR A 1220 14.42 2.17 5.71
CA TYR A 1220 15.43 2.59 4.74
C TYR A 1220 16.27 1.38 4.27
N LEU A 1221 16.82 0.58 5.20
CA LEU A 1221 17.58 -0.64 4.88
C LEU A 1221 16.74 -1.72 4.16
N ILE A 1222 15.43 -1.82 4.43
CA ILE A 1222 14.54 -2.79 3.76
C ILE A 1222 14.18 -2.36 2.33
N ASN A 1223 14.17 -1.05 2.06
CA ASN A 1223 13.81 -0.49 0.75
C ASN A 1223 15.03 -0.24 -0.17
N LYS A 1224 16.25 -0.30 0.35
CA LYS A 1224 17.51 -0.03 -0.36
C LYS A 1224 18.15 -1.32 -0.89
N ASP A 1225 18.81 -1.24 -2.05
CA ASP A 1225 19.50 -2.40 -2.64
C ASP A 1225 20.78 -2.75 -1.85
N GLU A 1226 21.04 -4.06 -1.67
CA GLU A 1226 22.13 -4.55 -0.81
C GLU A 1226 23.54 -4.08 -1.24
N THR A 1227 23.71 -3.68 -2.50
CA THR A 1227 24.95 -3.15 -3.09
C THR A 1227 25.19 -1.67 -2.76
N GLU A 1228 24.15 -0.89 -2.45
CA GLU A 1228 24.29 0.55 -2.16
C GLU A 1228 24.54 0.85 -0.67
N HIS A 1229 24.60 -0.18 0.17
CA HIS A 1229 24.78 -0.03 1.61
C HIS A 1229 26.18 0.48 1.99
N THR A 1230 26.23 1.58 2.75
CA THR A 1230 27.47 2.07 3.38
C THR A 1230 28.09 1.02 4.31
N GLY A 1231 29.32 1.22 4.80
CA GLY A 1231 29.97 0.27 5.70
C GLY A 1231 29.21 0.07 7.01
N GLN A 1232 28.58 1.13 7.53
CA GLN A 1232 27.75 1.10 8.73
C GLN A 1232 26.39 0.43 8.47
N GLU A 1233 25.70 0.78 7.38
CA GLU A 1233 24.46 0.12 6.95
C GLU A 1233 24.64 -1.38 6.73
N SER A 1234 25.68 -1.77 5.99
CA SER A 1234 26.02 -3.17 5.70
C SER A 1234 26.27 -3.98 6.98
N TYR A 1235 26.90 -3.35 7.98
CA TYR A 1235 27.16 -3.97 9.28
C TYR A 1235 25.86 -4.19 10.07
N VAL A 1236 24.98 -3.19 10.15
CA VAL A 1236 23.67 -3.33 10.82
C VAL A 1236 22.75 -4.30 10.07
N TRP A 1237 22.69 -4.22 8.74
CA TRP A 1237 21.92 -5.13 7.90
C TRP A 1237 22.33 -6.58 8.13
N LYS A 1238 23.65 -6.86 8.17
CA LYS A 1238 24.16 -8.19 8.52
C LYS A 1238 23.67 -8.65 9.90
N MET A 1239 23.76 -7.82 10.93
CA MET A 1239 23.32 -8.21 12.28
C MET A 1239 21.81 -8.40 12.38
N TYR A 1240 21.02 -7.59 11.68
CA TYR A 1240 19.57 -7.78 11.53
C TYR A 1240 19.23 -9.11 10.83
N GLN A 1241 19.95 -9.45 9.76
CA GLN A 1241 19.83 -10.75 9.08
C GLN A 1241 20.30 -11.93 9.95
N GLU A 1242 21.27 -11.72 10.84
CA GLU A 1242 21.75 -12.71 11.83
C GLU A 1242 20.89 -12.74 13.11
N ARG A 1243 19.90 -11.84 13.26
CA ARG A 1243 19.07 -11.59 14.46
C ARG A 1243 19.89 -11.33 15.75
N CYS A 1244 20.93 -10.52 15.61
CA CYS A 1244 21.79 -10.06 16.70
C CYS A 1244 21.53 -8.57 16.98
N TRP A 1245 21.34 -8.21 18.25
CA TRP A 1245 20.94 -6.86 18.68
C TRP A 1245 22.06 -6.04 19.31
N ASP A 1246 23.30 -6.55 19.27
CA ASP A 1246 24.51 -5.94 19.83
C ASP A 1246 24.85 -4.54 19.26
N PHE A 1247 24.17 -4.10 18.20
CA PHE A 1247 24.32 -2.76 17.62
C PHE A 1247 23.52 -1.67 18.34
N PHE A 1248 22.49 -2.02 19.13
CA PHE A 1248 21.76 -1.03 19.92
C PHE A 1248 22.67 -0.53 21.06
N PRO A 1249 22.79 0.78 21.29
CA PRO A 1249 23.48 1.31 22.46
C PRO A 1249 22.85 0.77 23.75
N ALA A 1250 23.65 0.17 24.64
CA ALA A 1250 23.19 -0.46 25.88
C ALA A 1250 24.08 -0.02 27.05
N GLY A 1251 23.52 0.78 27.96
CA GLY A 1251 24.24 1.40 29.08
C GLY A 1251 25.20 2.53 28.68
N ASP A 1252 25.24 2.92 27.41
CA ASP A 1252 26.17 3.93 26.86
C ASP A 1252 25.51 4.78 25.74
N CYS A 1253 26.05 5.98 25.47
CA CYS A 1253 25.61 6.92 24.43
C CYS A 1253 26.80 7.74 23.89
N PHE A 1254 26.68 8.36 22.72
CA PHE A 1254 27.80 9.07 22.07
C PHE A 1254 28.44 10.13 22.97
N ARG A 1255 27.63 10.93 23.68
CA ARG A 1255 28.15 11.96 24.60
C ARG A 1255 28.96 11.34 25.74
N LYS A 1256 28.49 10.24 26.33
CA LYS A 1256 29.16 9.54 27.44
C LYS A 1256 30.47 8.88 27.00
N GLN A 1257 30.53 8.36 25.77
CA GLN A 1257 31.78 7.86 25.18
C GLN A 1257 32.82 8.99 24.97
N TYR A 1258 32.39 10.22 24.71
CA TYR A 1258 33.24 11.37 24.38
C TYR A 1258 33.24 12.48 25.45
N GLU A 1259 32.84 12.18 26.68
CA GLU A 1259 32.66 13.12 27.80
C GLU A 1259 33.91 13.99 28.05
N ASP A 1260 35.08 13.35 28.17
CA ASP A 1260 36.41 14.00 28.29
C ASP A 1260 36.77 14.99 27.16
N GLN A 1261 36.05 14.96 26.03
CA GLN A 1261 36.34 15.74 24.81
C GLN A 1261 35.25 16.76 24.45
N LEU A 1262 34.04 16.62 25.00
CA LEU A 1262 32.86 17.44 24.67
C LEU A 1262 32.40 18.35 25.82
N GLY A 1263 32.54 17.92 27.09
CA GLY A 1263 32.05 18.64 28.27
C GLY A 1263 30.85 17.98 28.95
#